data_AF-A0AAW4MXU4-F1
#
_entry.id   AF-A0AAW4MXU4-F1
#
_cell.length_a   1.000
_cell.length_b   1.000
_cell.length_c   1.000
_cell.angle_alpha   90.00
_cell.angle_beta   90.00
_cell.angle_gamma   90.00
#
_symmetry.space_group_name_H-M   'P 1'
#
loop_
_entity.id
_entity.type
_entity.pdbx_description
1 polymer ?
#
loop_
_entity_poly.entity_id
_entity_poly.type
_entity_poly.pdbx_seq_one_letter_code
_entity_poly.pdbx_strand_id
1 'polypeptide(L)'
;MQVAHYSTKEGLLHDIVYCSLKSKDSFLWFGTWFGLSRFDGSRFANYSDAYNSSSDQPPRKVEWLAEDALGNLWIKTLDWKLSVFFKQTERFEDVYEELKPYARNLQVIKIQADGTGKILLLTKDKNLLLAETLKDGSIRIQTLVDARKYINTFNYQLRQDVVQLKASRANYVGKDYQIYSVPVTAKNRKWTLGMWQQYFARKSKEHFVYHTPNGCVWQLDESHTALVCRNPKTGWERRYPVSGVGKVVEPKFIATSHHGYFYLSGAGEIIYIDPQTMEGVNLAFLPKFQDHKSDSHFLHMNLDKDGLLWLTSADNGIYRVSFTPNQFRVIPLPDGDKSGVKAICQLKNGDVLVGARSKNVYLLDMQGRVKQVFDYAHHQIGSIYHAMYDDRQNLWLSTKGDGLVKLTPDASRPIGYRIAHYRHDARDPYSISGNNVYMTYQDSHHRIWVATLDGGLNLLQEQGGKVRFYNKYHGMKNYPGYGLYMDARNLVEDSHQRMWVGTMDGLMSFKTDFKSVGDLRFETYRNTDINTRANSDIYGLYKDNNRQVWMCTFGGGLSRLDGFDEVTHLPILTSLGAKEGLHNDVIISILEDKMGRLWLVNADGLSCYDYQSDRIQHFDNSDGFPDVQLEESSAALIQNGEIWLGCKEGILAYQPERIHTTRLQYPIYIIGGEVNNRDIRSYNQPAILEKSMVYTDHLTLRHSQSMFTLEFAALNFCNPERISYRYQLKGYDHDWHYAGKNRLASYTNVPSGTYQFIVEVMDATNPDSHSTRELTITILPPWWATWWAYLIYIILISVASYYAFRYAKYQIRLKNNIYIQNQLAEYKRKFNAEQQDKQFADKVRRFMEANLANTDFEIDMLAQELGMSRSAFFKKTKAVMGCSPSDMVKDFKLSHAVELLKHSGQSITDVAYSCGFTDVGYFGKCFRKKYGMSPREYIAQQQESEIKK
;
A
#
# COMPACT_ATOMS: atom_id res chain seq x y z
N MET A 1 1.75 16.00 26.35
CA MET A 1 2.82 15.04 26.02
C MET A 1 2.23 13.68 25.70
N GLN A 2 2.67 13.06 24.63
CA GLN A 2 2.41 11.65 24.29
C GLN A 2 3.74 10.92 24.21
N VAL A 3 3.74 9.64 24.58
CA VAL A 3 4.94 8.81 24.57
C VAL A 3 4.65 7.59 23.71
N ALA A 4 5.53 7.30 22.76
CA ALA A 4 5.57 6.04 22.05
C ALA A 4 6.86 5.30 22.40
N HIS A 5 6.77 3.99 22.56
CA HIS A 5 7.88 3.11 22.90
C HIS A 5 8.19 2.20 21.71
N TYR A 6 9.47 2.02 21.42
CA TYR A 6 9.95 1.15 20.35
C TYR A 6 11.07 0.26 20.88
N SER A 7 10.88 -1.05 20.75
CA SER A 7 11.77 -2.12 21.18
C SER A 7 12.02 -3.09 20.01
N THR A 8 12.72 -4.18 20.29
CA THR A 8 12.89 -5.31 19.37
C THR A 8 11.57 -5.88 18.86
N LYS A 9 10.47 -5.76 19.61
CA LYS A 9 9.12 -6.16 19.18
C LYS A 9 8.60 -5.35 18.00
N GLU A 10 8.96 -4.06 17.94
CA GLU A 10 8.57 -3.13 16.88
C GLU A 10 9.58 -3.13 15.71
N GLY A 11 10.57 -4.03 15.73
CA GLY A 11 11.55 -4.21 14.67
C GLY A 11 12.90 -3.51 14.87
N LEU A 12 13.13 -2.86 16.01
CA LEU A 12 14.45 -2.33 16.37
C LEU A 12 15.48 -3.47 16.44
N LEU A 13 16.74 -3.19 16.04
CA LEU A 13 17.78 -4.22 16.01
C LEU A 13 18.13 -4.78 17.40
N HIS A 14 18.11 -3.92 18.43
CA HIS A 14 18.39 -4.31 19.81
C HIS A 14 17.86 -3.27 20.80
N ASP A 15 17.50 -3.71 22.01
CA ASP A 15 16.93 -2.84 23.06
C ASP A 15 17.97 -1.97 23.80
N ILE A 16 19.26 -2.22 23.57
CA ILE A 16 20.34 -1.35 24.09
C ILE A 16 20.69 -0.33 23.01
N VAL A 17 20.31 0.93 23.22
CA VAL A 17 20.49 2.01 22.25
C VAL A 17 21.29 3.16 22.84
N TYR A 18 22.50 3.38 22.30
CA TYR A 18 23.46 4.34 22.85
C TYR A 18 23.24 5.77 22.36
N CYS A 19 22.85 5.94 21.10
CA CYS A 19 22.72 7.27 20.52
C CYS A 19 21.63 7.35 19.47
N SER A 20 21.19 8.57 19.21
CA SER A 20 20.18 8.90 18.21
C SER A 20 20.58 10.14 17.42
N LEU A 21 20.40 10.10 16.10
CA LEU A 21 20.74 11.19 15.19
C LEU A 21 19.64 11.35 14.14
N LYS A 22 19.07 12.56 14.03
CA LYS A 22 18.26 12.93 12.88
C LYS A 22 19.16 13.48 11.78
N SER A 23 19.19 12.77 10.67
CA SER A 23 20.03 13.07 9.52
C SER A 23 19.42 14.21 8.68
N LYS A 24 20.23 14.83 7.82
CA LYS A 24 19.80 15.94 6.92
C LYS A 24 18.67 15.54 5.97
N ASP A 25 18.64 14.27 5.55
CA ASP A 25 17.56 13.66 4.77
C ASP A 25 16.30 13.32 5.61
N SER A 26 16.25 13.77 6.87
CA SER A 26 15.14 13.60 7.82
C SER A 26 14.95 12.19 8.37
N PHE A 27 15.71 11.19 7.93
CA PHE A 27 15.71 9.87 8.58
C PHE A 27 16.28 9.95 9.99
N LEU A 28 15.76 9.10 10.88
CA LEU A 28 16.33 8.89 12.20
C LEU A 28 17.24 7.67 12.19
N TRP A 29 18.38 7.81 12.84
CA TRP A 29 19.40 6.78 12.96
C TRP A 29 19.68 6.51 14.44
N PHE A 30 19.75 5.23 14.78
CA PHE A 30 19.96 4.74 16.13
C PHE A 30 21.15 3.81 16.18
N GLY A 31 22.11 4.15 17.03
CA GLY A 31 23.27 3.31 17.33
C GLY A 31 22.92 2.30 18.41
N THR A 32 22.95 1.01 18.08
CA THR A 32 22.56 -0.07 18.99
C THR A 32 23.76 -0.94 19.39
N TRP A 33 23.55 -1.84 20.34
CA TRP A 33 24.54 -2.87 20.70
C TRP A 33 24.96 -3.75 19.52
N PHE A 34 24.05 -4.06 18.59
CA PHE A 34 24.32 -5.00 17.50
C PHE A 34 24.61 -4.36 16.15
N GLY A 35 24.36 -3.06 15.99
CA GLY A 35 24.59 -2.37 14.73
C GLY A 35 23.81 -1.08 14.63
N LEU A 36 23.52 -0.67 13.40
CA LEU A 36 22.85 0.58 13.08
C LEU A 36 21.39 0.31 12.67
N SER A 37 20.46 1.08 13.19
CA SER A 37 19.03 1.03 12.80
C SER A 37 18.61 2.37 12.23
N ARG A 38 18.00 2.37 11.04
CA ARG A 38 17.33 3.54 10.44
C ARG A 38 15.84 3.43 10.65
N PHE A 39 15.19 4.51 11.05
CA PHE A 39 13.75 4.57 11.25
C PHE A 39 13.10 5.54 10.26
N ASP A 40 12.04 5.09 9.58
CA ASP A 40 11.30 5.85 8.57
C ASP A 40 10.02 6.51 9.10
N GLY A 41 9.72 6.35 10.39
CA GLY A 41 8.46 6.80 11.02
C GLY A 41 7.51 5.66 11.37
N SER A 42 7.65 4.51 10.71
CA SER A 42 6.80 3.33 10.95
C SER A 42 7.57 2.01 11.03
N ARG A 43 8.67 1.84 10.29
CA ARG A 43 9.49 0.63 10.27
C ARG A 43 10.98 0.94 10.48
N PHE A 44 11.69 -0.04 11.02
CA PHE A 44 13.14 -0.02 11.15
C PHE A 44 13.79 -0.79 10.00
N ALA A 45 14.80 -0.20 9.38
CA ALA A 45 15.76 -0.88 8.52
C ALA A 45 17.06 -1.07 9.31
N ASN A 46 17.41 -2.34 9.55
CA ASN A 46 18.55 -2.71 10.40
C ASN A 46 19.76 -3.14 9.56
N TYR A 47 20.94 -2.65 9.94
CA TYR A 47 22.21 -2.90 9.29
C TYR A 47 23.13 -3.67 10.25
N SER A 48 23.08 -5.01 10.21
CA SER A 48 23.87 -5.93 11.07
C SER A 48 24.92 -6.73 10.32
N ASP A 49 24.74 -6.95 9.02
CA ASP A 49 25.60 -7.79 8.19
C ASP A 49 26.04 -7.07 6.92
N ALA A 50 27.21 -7.43 6.39
CA ALA A 50 27.74 -6.83 5.18
C ALA A 50 26.87 -7.22 3.97
N TYR A 51 26.31 -6.23 3.27
CA TYR A 51 25.38 -6.44 2.16
C TYR A 51 26.06 -6.87 0.87
N ASN A 52 27.32 -6.49 0.68
CA ASN A 52 28.11 -6.83 -0.50
C ASN A 52 29.55 -7.17 -0.09
N SER A 53 30.24 -7.92 -0.96
CA SER A 53 31.62 -8.34 -0.72
C SER A 53 32.64 -7.21 -0.70
N SER A 54 32.23 -5.99 -1.10
CA SER A 54 33.05 -4.78 -1.12
C SER A 54 32.86 -3.88 0.10
N SER A 55 31.98 -4.27 1.03
CA SER A 55 31.68 -3.53 2.26
C SER A 55 32.36 -4.24 3.41
N ASP A 56 32.93 -3.47 4.32
CA ASP A 56 33.39 -4.01 5.58
C ASP A 56 32.20 -4.46 6.44
N GLN A 57 32.50 -5.25 7.47
CA GLN A 57 31.50 -5.73 8.40
C GLN A 57 30.90 -4.54 9.18
N PRO A 58 29.57 -4.45 9.30
CA PRO A 58 28.94 -3.40 10.09
C PRO A 58 29.46 -3.38 11.55
N PRO A 59 29.77 -2.20 12.09
CA PRO A 59 30.26 -2.07 13.45
C PRO A 59 29.15 -2.43 14.46
N ARG A 60 29.53 -3.17 15.51
CA ARG A 60 28.67 -3.42 16.68
C ARG A 60 28.99 -2.42 17.79
N LYS A 61 28.11 -2.33 18.79
CA LYS A 61 28.23 -1.41 19.95
C LYS A 61 28.42 0.04 19.50
N VAL A 62 27.52 0.51 18.64
CA VAL A 62 27.58 1.85 18.05
C VAL A 62 27.26 2.87 19.14
N GLU A 63 28.29 3.55 19.66
CA GLU A 63 28.19 4.46 20.80
C GLU A 63 27.83 5.88 20.36
N TRP A 64 28.39 6.35 19.24
CA TRP A 64 28.18 7.71 18.75
C TRP A 64 28.08 7.79 17.24
N LEU A 65 27.24 8.72 16.77
CA LEU A 65 27.02 9.02 15.36
C LEU A 65 27.28 10.50 15.09
N ALA A 66 27.91 10.80 13.96
CA ALA A 66 28.03 12.15 13.43
C ALA A 66 27.84 12.15 11.91
N GLU A 67 27.07 13.10 11.38
CA GLU A 67 26.87 13.24 9.94
C GLU A 67 27.79 14.30 9.34
N ASP A 68 28.43 13.99 8.22
CA ASP A 68 29.30 14.92 7.50
C ASP A 68 28.58 15.77 6.44
N ALA A 69 29.33 16.55 5.65
CA ALA A 69 28.82 17.42 4.60
C ALA A 69 28.04 16.68 3.51
N LEU A 70 28.52 15.49 3.11
CA LEU A 70 27.93 14.66 2.06
C LEU A 70 26.77 13.79 2.58
N GLY A 71 26.58 13.78 3.90
CA GLY A 71 25.53 13.04 4.58
C GLY A 71 25.97 11.66 5.06
N ASN A 72 27.24 11.29 4.91
CA ASN A 72 27.71 9.99 5.39
C ASN A 72 27.78 9.99 6.92
N LEU A 73 27.59 8.81 7.50
CA LEU A 73 27.55 8.65 8.96
C LEU A 73 28.90 8.15 9.45
N TRP A 74 29.54 8.94 10.30
CA TRP A 74 30.73 8.57 11.04
C TRP A 74 30.31 7.88 12.33
N ILE A 75 30.84 6.68 12.53
CA ILE A 75 30.43 5.75 13.57
C ILE A 75 31.60 5.51 14.53
N LYS A 76 31.42 5.87 15.80
CA LYS A 76 32.33 5.49 16.88
C LYS A 76 31.72 4.34 17.68
N THR A 77 32.48 3.28 17.88
CA THR A 77 32.05 2.15 18.72
C THR A 77 32.58 2.27 20.15
N LEU A 78 31.96 1.55 21.09
CA LEU A 78 32.45 1.44 22.49
C LEU A 78 33.87 0.90 22.58
N ASP A 79 34.28 0.08 21.62
CA ASP A 79 35.63 -0.48 21.54
C ASP A 79 36.63 0.52 20.90
N TRP A 80 36.24 1.79 20.77
CA TRP A 80 36.98 2.93 20.21
C TRP A 80 37.41 2.79 18.75
N LYS A 81 36.70 1.98 17.97
CA LYS A 81 36.92 1.89 16.52
C LYS A 81 36.10 2.96 15.79
N LEU A 82 36.58 3.32 14.60
CA LEU A 82 35.95 4.32 13.74
C LEU A 82 35.67 3.70 12.37
N SER A 83 34.43 3.86 11.91
CA SER A 83 34.01 3.48 10.55
C SER A 83 33.11 4.57 9.96
N VAL A 84 32.96 4.54 8.64
CA VAL A 84 32.05 5.42 7.90
C VAL A 84 31.01 4.57 7.18
N PHE A 85 29.75 4.95 7.31
CA PHE A 85 28.66 4.39 6.53
C PHE A 85 28.26 5.35 5.41
N PHE A 86 28.48 4.92 4.17
CA PHE A 86 28.13 5.68 2.98
C PHE A 86 26.67 5.42 2.61
N LYS A 87 25.78 6.36 2.92
CA LYS A 87 24.33 6.19 2.73
C LYS A 87 23.93 5.93 1.27
N GLN A 88 24.64 6.57 0.33
CA GLN A 88 24.34 6.47 -1.11
C GLN A 88 24.54 5.06 -1.67
N THR A 89 25.47 4.29 -1.10
CA THR A 89 25.83 2.93 -1.56
C THR A 89 25.55 1.86 -0.51
N GLU A 90 25.08 2.24 0.68
CA GLU A 90 24.83 1.38 1.84
C GLU A 90 26.02 0.48 2.23
N ARG A 91 27.25 1.01 2.09
CA ARG A 91 28.48 0.30 2.46
C ARG A 91 29.10 0.87 3.73
N PHE A 92 29.77 0.01 4.48
CA PHE A 92 30.65 0.36 5.59
C PHE A 92 32.10 0.33 5.15
N GLU A 93 32.89 1.27 5.65
CA GLU A 93 34.34 1.36 5.44
C GLU A 93 35.03 1.63 6.78
N ASP A 94 35.95 0.76 7.18
CA ASP A 94 36.76 0.93 8.39
C ASP A 94 37.87 1.96 8.15
N VAL A 95 38.00 2.97 9.04
CA VAL A 95 38.95 4.10 8.84
C VAL A 95 40.36 3.78 9.38
N TYR A 96 40.74 2.50 9.41
CA TYR A 96 41.96 2.04 10.08
C TYR A 96 43.23 2.51 9.35
N GLU A 97 43.30 2.29 8.04
CA GLU A 97 44.50 2.59 7.25
C GLU A 97 44.71 4.11 7.10
N GLU A 98 43.64 4.90 7.06
CA GLU A 98 43.70 6.37 7.00
C GLU A 98 44.17 6.99 8.31
N LEU A 99 43.87 6.35 9.46
CA LEU A 99 44.30 6.84 10.78
C LEU A 99 45.75 6.49 11.10
N LYS A 100 46.26 5.39 10.53
CA LYS A 100 47.60 4.82 10.79
C LYS A 100 48.76 5.84 10.69
N PRO A 101 48.78 6.81 9.76
CA PRO A 101 49.85 7.80 9.69
C PRO A 101 49.85 8.83 10.83
N TYR A 102 48.72 9.02 11.54
CA TYR A 102 48.51 10.17 12.42
C TYR A 102 48.52 9.85 13.92
N ALA A 103 48.38 8.58 14.31
CA ALA A 103 48.39 8.17 15.70
C ALA A 103 49.08 6.81 15.87
N ARG A 104 49.78 6.62 17.00
CA ARG A 104 50.31 5.28 17.36
C ARG A 104 49.19 4.43 17.93
N ASN A 105 48.29 5.05 18.70
CA ASN A 105 47.06 4.45 19.16
C ASN A 105 45.89 4.93 18.30
N LEU A 106 45.36 4.02 17.48
CA LEU A 106 44.30 4.30 16.51
C LEU A 106 42.91 4.39 17.15
N GLN A 107 42.81 4.18 18.46
CA GLN A 107 41.55 4.30 19.18
C GLN A 107 41.07 5.76 19.20
N VAL A 108 39.83 5.96 18.75
CA VAL A 108 39.16 7.26 18.74
C VAL A 108 38.22 7.33 19.94
N ILE A 109 38.46 8.29 20.83
CA ILE A 109 37.72 8.41 22.09
C ILE A 109 36.52 9.35 21.99
N LYS A 110 36.56 10.35 21.11
CA LYS A 110 35.44 11.28 20.86
C LYS A 110 35.37 11.66 19.39
N ILE A 111 34.15 11.74 18.85
CA ILE A 111 33.86 12.30 17.53
C ILE A 111 32.90 13.48 17.69
N GLN A 112 33.05 14.52 16.87
CA GLN A 112 32.19 15.69 16.93
C GLN A 112 32.12 16.39 15.58
N ALA A 113 30.92 16.73 15.11
CA ALA A 113 30.78 17.56 13.92
C ALA A 113 31.31 18.99 14.18
N ASP A 114 32.07 19.54 13.24
CA ASP A 114 32.66 20.88 13.37
C ASP A 114 31.71 22.03 12.95
N GLY A 115 30.50 21.68 12.49
CA GLY A 115 29.48 22.61 12.00
C GLY A 115 29.61 23.02 10.53
N THR A 116 30.72 22.71 9.87
CA THR A 116 30.96 22.96 8.44
C THR A 116 30.81 21.70 7.58
N GLY A 117 30.48 20.58 8.22
CA GLY A 117 30.35 19.26 7.60
C GLY A 117 31.66 18.45 7.60
N LYS A 118 32.65 18.84 8.40
CA LYS A 118 33.83 18.04 8.71
C LYS A 118 33.72 17.48 10.12
N ILE A 119 34.44 16.39 10.39
CA ILE A 119 34.36 15.67 11.66
C ILE A 119 35.68 15.83 12.44
N LEU A 120 35.57 16.28 13.68
CA LEU A 120 36.68 16.28 14.64
C LEU A 120 36.80 14.90 15.26
N LEU A 121 38.02 14.35 15.27
CA LEU A 121 38.35 13.08 15.88
C LEU A 121 39.39 13.30 16.97
N LEU A 122 39.08 12.92 18.21
CA LEU A 122 40.05 12.90 19.30
C LEU A 122 40.55 11.48 19.49
N THR A 123 41.84 11.26 19.29
CA THR A 123 42.45 9.95 19.50
C THR A 123 42.80 9.71 20.97
N LYS A 124 43.10 8.46 21.34
CA LYS A 124 43.57 8.12 22.69
C LYS A 124 44.91 8.78 23.04
N ASP A 125 45.74 9.03 22.03
CA ASP A 125 46.98 9.83 22.12
C ASP A 125 46.72 11.34 22.30
N LYS A 126 45.44 11.76 22.37
CA LYS A 126 44.96 13.15 22.48
C LYS A 126 45.23 14.01 21.25
N ASN A 127 45.62 13.40 20.13
CA ASN A 127 45.72 14.14 18.88
C ASN A 127 44.30 14.51 18.42
N LEU A 128 44.14 15.77 18.02
CA LEU A 128 42.91 16.24 17.38
C LEU A 128 43.12 16.20 15.89
N LEU A 129 42.28 15.44 15.20
CA LEU A 129 42.27 15.30 13.75
C LEU A 129 40.98 15.90 13.19
N LEU A 130 41.03 16.35 11.94
CA LEU A 130 39.87 16.73 11.17
C LEU A 130 39.74 15.77 9.98
N ALA A 131 38.58 15.17 9.84
CA ALA A 131 38.27 14.22 8.81
C ALA A 131 37.12 14.70 7.91
N GLU A 132 37.16 14.32 6.64
CA GLU A 132 36.11 14.58 5.67
C GLU A 132 36.05 13.45 4.63
N THR A 133 34.85 13.12 4.17
CA THR A 133 34.66 12.27 2.99
C THR A 133 34.68 13.13 1.72
N LEU A 134 35.36 12.65 0.69
CA LEU A 134 35.40 13.29 -0.63
C LEU A 134 34.33 12.68 -1.56
N LYS A 135 34.05 13.37 -2.67
CA LYS A 135 32.99 12.97 -3.61
C LYS A 135 33.27 11.64 -4.34
N ASP A 136 34.54 11.25 -4.42
CA ASP A 136 34.98 9.96 -4.98
C ASP A 136 34.85 8.80 -3.97
N GLY A 137 34.39 9.08 -2.75
CA GLY A 137 34.26 8.11 -1.67
C GLY A 137 35.51 7.93 -0.83
N SER A 138 36.62 8.61 -1.14
CA SER A 138 37.84 8.52 -0.32
C SER A 138 37.76 9.38 0.94
N ILE A 139 38.48 8.97 1.99
CA ILE A 139 38.51 9.65 3.28
C ILE A 139 39.81 10.46 3.40
N ARG A 140 39.68 11.75 3.73
CA ARG A 140 40.82 12.63 4.00
C ARG A 140 40.88 13.00 5.47
N ILE A 141 42.06 12.82 6.07
CA ILE A 141 42.34 13.17 7.46
C ILE A 141 43.50 14.16 7.52
N GLN A 142 43.39 15.16 8.39
CA GLN A 142 44.46 16.12 8.68
C GLN A 142 44.64 16.30 10.19
N THR A 143 45.88 16.38 10.66
CA THR A 143 46.17 16.68 12.08
C THR A 143 45.98 18.17 12.37
N LEU A 144 45.11 18.50 13.32
CA LEU A 144 44.91 19.85 13.84
C LEU A 144 45.77 20.13 15.08
N VAL A 145 45.85 19.16 16.00
CA VAL A 145 46.64 19.25 17.23
C VAL A 145 47.46 17.98 17.41
N ASP A 146 48.79 18.12 17.55
CA ASP A 146 49.65 17.05 18.04
C ASP A 146 49.87 17.23 19.54
N ALA A 147 49.21 16.37 20.33
CA ALA A 147 49.20 16.47 21.78
C ALA A 147 50.22 15.55 22.46
N ARG A 148 51.01 14.78 21.71
CA ARG A 148 51.90 13.73 22.25
C ARG A 148 52.91 14.24 23.28
N LYS A 149 53.33 15.50 23.17
CA LYS A 149 54.26 16.14 24.12
C LYS A 149 53.58 16.61 25.42
N TYR A 150 52.25 16.68 25.43
CA TYR A 150 51.45 17.21 26.53
C TYR A 150 50.73 16.11 27.33
N ILE A 151 50.87 14.85 26.94
CA ILE A 151 50.27 13.71 27.66
C ILE A 151 51.22 13.13 28.71
N ASN A 152 50.63 12.53 29.73
CA ASN A 152 51.34 11.61 30.63
C ASN A 152 51.43 10.25 29.93
N THR A 153 52.65 9.73 29.78
CA THR A 153 52.94 8.49 29.05
C THR A 153 52.41 7.23 29.74
N PHE A 154 52.10 7.29 31.04
CA PHE A 154 51.60 6.15 31.81
C PHE A 154 50.08 6.00 31.72
N ASN A 155 49.33 7.10 31.81
CA ASN A 155 47.85 7.06 31.87
C ASN A 155 47.17 7.73 30.66
N TYR A 156 47.94 8.26 29.70
CA TYR A 156 47.46 8.93 28.50
C TYR A 156 46.53 10.13 28.77
N GLN A 157 46.58 10.71 29.97
CA GLN A 157 45.86 11.93 30.30
C GLN A 157 46.67 13.17 29.91
N LEU A 158 45.95 14.24 29.57
CA LEU A 158 46.54 15.52 29.21
C LEU A 158 47.03 16.24 30.48
N ARG A 159 48.27 16.76 30.48
CA ARG A 159 48.85 17.48 31.63
C ARG A 159 48.26 18.88 31.79
N GLN A 160 47.95 19.53 30.67
CA GLN A 160 47.43 20.89 30.55
C GLN A 160 46.59 21.02 29.29
N ASP A 161 45.68 21.98 29.24
CA ASP A 161 44.92 22.26 28.02
C ASP A 161 45.85 22.68 26.88
N VAL A 162 45.55 22.21 25.66
CA VAL A 162 46.39 22.45 24.48
C VAL A 162 45.62 23.31 23.48
N VAL A 163 46.20 24.44 23.11
CA VAL A 163 45.72 25.30 22.02
C VAL A 163 46.75 25.34 20.91
N GLN A 164 46.35 25.04 19.67
CA GLN A 164 47.22 25.17 18.49
C GLN A 164 46.49 25.87 17.35
N LEU A 165 47.17 26.82 16.72
CA LEU A 165 46.74 27.48 15.50
C LEU A 165 47.26 26.68 14.30
N LYS A 166 46.37 26.02 13.57
CA LYS A 166 46.73 25.22 12.40
C LYS A 166 45.59 25.17 11.40
N ALA A 167 45.93 25.09 10.11
CA ALA A 167 44.97 25.04 9.01
C ALA A 167 43.97 26.22 9.01
N SER A 168 44.44 27.42 9.34
CA SER A 168 43.60 28.63 9.51
C SER A 168 42.50 28.49 10.56
N ARG A 169 42.72 27.65 11.58
CA ARG A 169 41.80 27.40 12.69
C ARG A 169 42.55 27.44 14.03
N ALA A 170 41.85 27.88 15.06
CA ALA A 170 42.26 27.75 16.44
C ALA A 170 41.64 26.49 17.03
N ASN A 171 42.49 25.58 17.47
CA ASN A 171 42.10 24.23 17.89
C ASN A 171 42.42 24.05 19.37
N TYR A 172 41.51 23.42 20.10
CA TYR A 172 41.59 23.22 21.54
C TYR A 172 41.33 21.75 21.89
N VAL A 173 42.17 21.22 22.77
CA VAL A 173 41.98 19.95 23.46
C VAL A 173 42.12 20.20 24.95
N GLY A 174 41.04 20.05 25.69
CA GLY A 174 41.01 20.25 27.14
C GLY A 174 41.34 18.99 27.92
N LYS A 175 41.76 19.17 29.19
CA LYS A 175 41.91 18.07 30.16
C LYS A 175 40.60 17.36 30.48
N ASP A 176 39.49 18.04 30.28
CA ASP A 176 38.11 17.55 30.36
C ASP A 176 37.67 16.76 29.12
N TYR A 177 38.58 16.51 28.17
CA TYR A 177 38.32 15.88 26.87
C TYR A 177 37.38 16.69 25.94
N GLN A 178 37.10 17.96 26.28
CA GLN A 178 36.37 18.85 25.38
C GLN A 178 37.26 19.27 24.21
N ILE A 179 36.66 19.27 23.02
CA ILE A 179 37.37 19.59 21.77
C ILE A 179 36.64 20.70 21.03
N TYR A 180 37.41 21.69 20.59
CA TYR A 180 36.88 22.79 19.79
C TYR A 180 37.83 23.11 18.64
N SER A 181 37.25 23.47 17.49
CA SER A 181 38.00 23.99 16.36
C SER A 181 37.27 25.17 15.75
N VAL A 182 37.82 26.37 15.90
CA VAL A 182 37.20 27.64 15.51
C VAL A 182 37.95 28.22 14.31
N PRO A 183 37.27 28.58 13.20
CA PRO A 183 37.92 29.26 12.08
C PRO A 183 38.51 30.62 12.46
N VAL A 184 39.69 30.91 11.93
CA VAL A 184 40.30 32.25 12.03
C VAL A 184 39.67 33.14 10.96
N THR A 185 38.87 34.11 11.39
CA THR A 185 38.14 35.08 10.58
C THR A 185 38.78 36.48 10.70
N ALA A 186 38.35 37.44 9.87
CA ALA A 186 38.85 38.82 9.95
C ALA A 186 38.73 39.45 11.36
N LYS A 187 37.71 39.07 12.15
CA LYS A 187 37.46 39.57 13.51
C LYS A 187 38.45 39.07 14.55
N ASN A 188 38.92 37.83 14.42
CA ASN A 188 39.79 37.18 15.41
C ASN A 188 41.21 36.91 14.88
N ARG A 189 41.52 37.33 13.65
CA ARG A 189 42.84 37.16 13.01
C ARG A 189 44.00 37.79 13.79
N LYS A 190 43.73 38.85 14.58
CA LYS A 190 44.74 39.53 15.41
C LYS A 190 44.90 38.91 16.80
N TRP A 191 44.12 37.88 17.15
CA TRP A 191 44.16 37.28 18.48
C TRP A 191 45.48 36.52 18.70
N THR A 192 46.14 36.79 19.83
CA THR A 192 47.33 36.05 20.23
C THR A 192 46.98 34.67 20.81
N LEU A 193 47.95 33.78 20.95
CA LEU A 193 47.74 32.46 21.56
C LEU A 193 47.11 32.57 22.96
N GLY A 194 47.55 33.55 23.76
CA GLY A 194 46.98 33.80 25.09
C GLY A 194 45.51 34.20 25.06
N MET A 195 45.09 35.01 24.07
CA MET A 195 43.67 35.36 23.89
C MET A 195 42.84 34.13 23.52
N TRP A 196 43.37 33.23 22.68
CA TRP A 196 42.71 31.97 22.35
C TRP A 196 42.61 31.04 23.56
N GLN A 197 43.65 30.95 24.38
CA GLN A 197 43.62 30.19 25.63
C GLN A 197 42.54 30.70 26.58
N GLN A 198 42.43 32.03 26.77
CA GLN A 198 41.36 32.62 27.58
C GLN A 198 39.97 32.35 26.99
N TYR A 199 39.82 32.48 25.66
CA TYR A 199 38.56 32.19 24.97
C TYR A 199 38.11 30.74 25.21
N PHE A 200 39.01 29.76 25.02
CA PHE A 200 38.67 28.36 25.20
C PHE A 200 38.50 27.97 26.67
N ALA A 201 39.27 28.54 27.59
CA ALA A 201 39.09 28.35 29.02
C ALA A 201 37.71 28.82 29.49
N ARG A 202 37.25 29.98 28.99
CA ARG A 202 35.88 30.46 29.22
C ARG A 202 34.84 29.52 28.61
N LYS A 203 35.04 29.12 27.35
CA LYS A 203 34.12 28.25 26.62
C LYS A 203 33.97 26.86 27.26
N SER A 204 35.06 26.27 27.78
CA SER A 204 35.02 24.99 28.50
C SER A 204 34.24 25.11 29.81
N LYS A 205 34.43 26.20 30.58
CA LYS A 205 33.64 26.45 31.79
C LYS A 205 32.15 26.68 31.52
N GLU A 206 31.81 27.37 30.43
CA GLU A 206 30.43 27.63 30.01
C GLU A 206 29.72 26.37 29.45
N HIS A 207 30.43 25.25 29.21
CA HIS A 207 29.86 24.08 28.54
C HIS A 207 28.68 23.43 29.28
N PHE A 208 28.68 23.49 30.62
CA PHE A 208 27.61 22.98 31.49
C PHE A 208 26.73 24.08 32.09
N VAL A 209 26.77 25.28 31.50
CA VAL A 209 25.94 26.41 31.89
C VAL A 209 24.92 26.66 30.78
N TYR A 210 23.64 26.51 31.10
CA TYR A 210 22.56 26.65 30.15
C TYR A 210 21.75 27.92 30.43
N HIS A 211 21.36 28.61 29.37
CA HIS A 211 20.58 29.84 29.46
C HIS A 211 19.21 29.61 28.85
N THR A 212 18.16 30.03 29.55
CA THR A 212 16.78 29.93 29.06
C THR A 212 16.20 31.30 28.70
N PRO A 213 15.23 31.40 27.77
CA PRO A 213 14.68 32.69 27.30
C PRO A 213 14.06 33.57 28.41
N ASN A 214 13.59 32.95 29.49
CA ASN A 214 13.09 33.64 30.69
C ASN A 214 14.20 34.32 31.52
N GLY A 215 15.45 34.26 31.08
CA GLY A 215 16.61 34.86 31.74
C GLY A 215 17.21 34.03 32.87
N CYS A 216 16.72 32.80 33.10
CA CYS A 216 17.31 31.90 34.09
C CYS A 216 18.60 31.25 33.58
N VAL A 217 19.51 31.02 34.50
CA VAL A 217 20.79 30.31 34.31
C VAL A 217 20.69 28.97 35.02
N TRP A 218 21.04 27.91 34.31
CA TRP A 218 21.00 26.55 34.79
C TRP A 218 22.41 25.99 34.81
N GLN A 219 22.83 25.44 35.94
CA GLN A 219 24.15 24.84 36.09
C GLN A 219 24.10 23.77 37.16
N LEU A 220 25.02 22.82 37.11
CA LEU A 220 25.24 21.92 38.25
C LEU A 220 25.84 22.69 39.43
N ASP A 221 25.50 22.26 40.64
CA ASP A 221 26.22 22.68 41.85
C ASP A 221 27.66 22.14 41.84
N GLU A 222 28.52 22.67 42.73
CA GLU A 222 29.94 22.29 42.79
C GLU A 222 30.14 20.79 43.11
N SER A 223 29.21 20.17 43.82
CA SER A 223 29.20 18.74 44.14
C SER A 223 28.63 17.86 43.02
N HIS A 224 28.09 18.45 41.95
CA HIS A 224 27.44 17.75 40.83
C HIS A 224 26.30 16.82 41.29
N THR A 225 25.58 17.23 42.34
CA THR A 225 24.48 16.52 42.99
C THR A 225 23.12 17.19 42.77
N ALA A 226 23.09 18.41 42.27
CA ALA A 226 21.86 19.10 41.94
C ALA A 226 22.02 19.97 40.69
N LEU A 227 20.99 19.98 39.84
CA LEU A 227 20.82 21.02 38.84
C LEU A 227 20.22 22.26 39.54
N VAL A 228 20.87 23.40 39.41
CA VAL A 228 20.48 24.66 40.03
C VAL A 228 19.99 25.61 38.96
N CYS A 229 18.75 26.08 39.12
CA CYS A 229 18.18 27.17 38.33
C CYS A 229 18.27 28.46 39.14
N ARG A 230 18.88 29.50 38.57
CA ARG A 230 19.02 30.82 39.20
C ARG A 230 18.53 31.90 38.25
N ASN A 231 17.70 32.82 38.75
CA ASN A 231 17.35 34.04 38.05
C ASN A 231 18.31 35.16 38.48
N PRO A 232 19.25 35.62 37.62
CA PRO A 232 20.24 36.62 38.01
C PRO A 232 19.64 37.98 38.36
N LYS A 233 18.42 38.29 37.88
CA LYS A 233 17.76 39.58 38.12
C LYS A 233 17.07 39.66 39.47
N THR A 234 16.47 38.54 39.91
CA THR A 234 15.67 38.49 41.14
C THR A 234 16.42 37.83 42.30
N GLY A 235 17.50 37.09 42.03
CA GLY A 235 18.22 36.28 43.01
C GLY A 235 17.48 34.99 43.38
N TRP A 236 16.32 34.72 42.78
CA TRP A 236 15.57 33.48 43.00
C TRP A 236 16.39 32.27 42.55
N GLU A 237 16.41 31.22 43.36
CA GLU A 237 17.11 29.97 43.11
C GLU A 237 16.20 28.78 43.43
N ARG A 238 16.24 27.74 42.59
CA ARG A 238 15.62 26.44 42.86
C ARG A 238 16.59 25.32 42.50
N ARG A 239 16.59 24.26 43.31
CA ARG A 239 17.49 23.12 43.17
C ARG A 239 16.69 21.87 42.85
N TYR A 240 17.19 21.08 41.91
CA TYR A 240 16.63 19.82 41.48
C TYR A 240 17.66 18.72 41.77
N PRO A 241 17.43 17.88 42.80
CA PRO A 241 18.34 16.80 43.14
C PRO A 241 18.54 15.85 41.96
N VAL A 242 19.78 15.48 41.67
CA VAL A 242 20.14 14.48 40.66
C VAL A 242 21.06 13.45 41.32
N SER A 243 20.98 12.20 40.91
CA SER A 243 21.96 11.22 41.35
C SER A 243 23.36 11.64 40.85
N GLY A 244 24.29 11.80 41.79
CA GLY A 244 25.66 12.26 41.55
C GLY A 244 26.48 11.33 40.65
N VAL A 245 27.62 11.84 40.18
CA VAL A 245 28.51 11.33 39.11
C VAL A 245 28.72 9.79 39.09
N GLY A 246 27.88 9.08 38.36
CA GLY A 246 28.24 7.87 37.62
C GLY A 246 28.55 8.28 36.18
N LYS A 247 29.70 7.92 35.62
CA LYS A 247 30.04 8.25 34.21
C LYS A 247 29.37 7.27 33.25
N VAL A 248 28.04 7.17 33.28
CA VAL A 248 27.32 6.33 32.32
C VAL A 248 27.17 7.11 31.01
N VAL A 249 26.84 8.41 31.09
CA VAL A 249 26.52 9.26 29.91
C VAL A 249 27.04 10.69 30.04
N GLU A 250 27.14 11.42 28.91
CA GLU A 250 27.43 12.86 28.88
C GLU A 250 26.15 13.65 29.23
N PRO A 251 26.16 14.48 30.29
CA PRO A 251 24.98 15.25 30.69
C PRO A 251 24.49 16.19 29.59
N LYS A 252 23.17 16.36 29.49
CA LYS A 252 22.56 17.17 28.43
C LYS A 252 21.32 17.89 28.92
N PHE A 253 21.20 19.16 28.58
CA PHE A 253 20.04 19.99 28.88
C PHE A 253 19.33 20.40 27.60
N ILE A 254 18.01 20.28 27.59
CA ILE A 254 17.15 20.71 26.49
C ILE A 254 16.06 21.60 27.08
N ALA A 255 15.99 22.84 26.59
CA ALA A 255 14.94 23.78 26.92
C ALA A 255 13.96 23.89 25.76
N THR A 256 12.70 23.55 26.02
CA THR A 256 11.61 23.86 25.10
C THR A 256 10.87 25.08 25.67
N SER A 257 10.60 26.10 24.86
CA SER A 257 10.02 27.37 25.35
C SER A 257 8.62 27.21 25.96
N HIS A 258 7.88 26.17 25.57
CA HIS A 258 6.48 25.96 25.98
C HIS A 258 6.19 24.58 26.58
N HIS A 259 7.05 23.57 26.36
CA HIS A 259 6.77 22.19 26.79
C HIS A 259 7.57 21.74 28.02
N GLY A 260 8.50 22.58 28.49
CA GLY A 260 9.31 22.40 29.69
C GLY A 260 10.79 22.17 29.44
N TYR A 261 11.51 21.94 30.55
CA TYR A 261 12.95 21.76 30.57
C TYR A 261 13.30 20.30 30.88
N PHE A 262 14.25 19.73 30.14
CA PHE A 262 14.69 18.36 30.30
C PHE A 262 16.18 18.34 30.60
N TYR A 263 16.57 17.62 31.64
CA TYR A 263 17.96 17.45 32.02
C TYR A 263 18.31 15.97 32.16
N LEU A 264 19.20 15.48 31.31
CA LEU A 264 19.83 14.17 31.41
C LEU A 264 21.06 14.29 32.32
N SER A 265 21.03 13.63 33.46
CA SER A 265 22.16 13.53 34.40
C SER A 265 23.22 12.53 33.90
N GLY A 266 24.43 12.60 34.46
CA GLY A 266 25.49 11.63 34.12
C GLY A 266 25.15 10.18 34.52
N ALA A 267 24.30 10.01 35.54
CA ALA A 267 23.78 8.73 36.00
C ALA A 267 22.65 8.16 35.11
N GLY A 268 22.24 8.88 34.06
CA GLY A 268 21.19 8.42 33.13
C GLY A 268 19.76 8.66 33.62
N GLU A 269 19.55 9.49 34.64
CA GLU A 269 18.23 9.99 35.04
C GLU A 269 17.84 11.20 34.21
N ILE A 270 16.56 11.33 33.83
CA ILE A 270 16.04 12.52 33.17
C ILE A 270 15.09 13.25 34.13
N ILE A 271 15.39 14.51 34.43
CA ILE A 271 14.49 15.40 35.15
C ILE A 271 13.69 16.21 34.14
N TYR A 272 12.37 16.11 34.22
CA TYR A 272 11.42 16.99 33.56
C TYR A 272 11.00 18.11 34.51
N ILE A 273 11.02 19.34 34.03
CA ILE A 273 10.63 20.53 34.80
C ILE A 273 9.55 21.29 34.05
N ASP A 274 8.41 21.47 34.70
CA ASP A 274 7.29 22.24 34.17
C ASP A 274 7.65 23.74 34.15
N PRO A 275 7.46 24.45 33.02
CA PRO A 275 7.89 25.84 32.89
C PRO A 275 6.99 26.84 33.63
N GLN A 276 5.76 26.45 34.00
CA GLN A 276 4.80 27.30 34.72
C GLN A 276 4.93 27.13 36.24
N THR A 277 4.96 25.89 36.73
CA THR A 277 5.05 25.61 38.18
C THR A 277 6.50 25.56 38.68
N MET A 278 7.46 25.41 37.76
CA MET A 278 8.88 25.14 38.05
C MET A 278 9.07 23.88 38.90
N GLU A 279 8.09 22.97 38.95
CA GLU A 279 8.20 21.69 39.65
C GLU A 279 8.96 20.69 38.78
N GLY A 280 9.85 19.93 39.40
CA GLY A 280 10.68 18.93 38.73
C GLY A 280 10.30 17.53 39.17
N VAL A 281 10.20 16.61 38.21
CA VAL A 281 9.91 15.20 38.43
C VAL A 281 10.85 14.34 37.59
N ASN A 282 11.24 13.18 38.10
CA ASN A 282 11.96 12.20 37.29
C ASN A 282 11.00 11.68 36.21
N LEU A 283 11.41 11.83 34.95
CA LEU A 283 10.60 11.48 33.79
C LEU A 283 10.16 10.00 33.81
N ALA A 284 11.00 9.11 34.35
CA ALA A 284 10.71 7.68 34.48
C ALA A 284 9.53 7.38 35.41
N PHE A 285 9.19 8.27 36.36
CA PHE A 285 8.08 8.07 37.29
C PHE A 285 6.74 8.57 36.75
N LEU A 286 6.71 9.18 35.57
CA LEU A 286 5.45 9.60 34.97
C LEU A 286 4.65 8.38 34.51
N PRO A 287 3.32 8.33 34.73
CA PRO A 287 2.46 7.22 34.29
C PRO A 287 2.47 6.92 32.80
N LYS A 288 3.10 7.76 31.97
CA LYS A 288 3.26 7.55 30.52
C LYS A 288 4.51 6.75 30.14
N PHE A 289 5.36 6.44 31.12
CA PHE A 289 6.59 5.67 30.97
C PHE A 289 6.50 4.33 31.73
N GLN A 290 5.31 3.72 31.82
CA GLN A 290 5.12 2.47 32.59
C GLN A 290 5.98 1.31 32.06
N ASP A 291 6.29 1.33 30.76
CA ASP A 291 7.16 0.34 30.14
C ASP A 291 8.61 0.50 30.61
N HIS A 292 9.00 1.65 31.16
CA HIS A 292 10.35 1.90 31.65
C HIS A 292 10.60 1.18 32.98
N LYS A 293 11.62 0.32 33.01
CA LYS A 293 12.01 -0.38 34.24
C LYS A 293 12.59 0.62 35.24
N SER A 294 12.25 0.47 36.52
CA SER A 294 12.71 1.34 37.61
C SER A 294 14.24 1.50 37.68
N ASP A 295 14.97 0.46 37.29
CA ASP A 295 16.43 0.37 37.42
C ASP A 295 17.14 0.68 36.10
N SER A 296 16.41 1.07 35.04
CA SER A 296 16.95 1.36 33.72
C SER A 296 17.40 2.80 33.58
N HIS A 297 18.53 3.00 32.90
CA HIS A 297 19.14 4.30 32.65
C HIS A 297 18.87 4.77 31.21
N PHE A 298 18.62 6.06 31.05
CA PHE A 298 18.65 6.70 29.74
C PHE A 298 20.09 6.94 29.29
N LEU A 299 20.37 6.65 28.01
CA LEU A 299 21.71 6.77 27.43
C LEU A 299 21.92 8.05 26.63
N HIS A 300 20.89 8.50 25.92
CA HIS A 300 20.96 9.70 25.11
C HIS A 300 19.59 10.38 25.03
N MET A 301 19.63 11.69 24.85
CA MET A 301 18.44 12.55 24.72
C MET A 301 18.65 13.49 23.53
N ASN A 302 17.70 13.55 22.59
CA ASN A 302 17.81 14.40 21.41
C ASN A 302 16.47 15.07 21.09
N LEU A 303 16.47 16.40 20.94
CA LEU A 303 15.32 17.13 20.42
C LEU A 303 15.54 17.34 18.93
N ASP A 304 14.65 16.78 18.13
CA ASP A 304 14.76 16.85 16.70
C ASP A 304 14.21 18.16 16.13
N LYS A 305 14.45 18.38 14.82
CA LYS A 305 14.02 19.60 14.12
C LYS A 305 12.48 19.76 14.01
N ASP A 306 11.73 18.68 14.22
CA ASP A 306 10.25 18.68 14.19
C ASP A 306 9.69 18.91 15.61
N GLY A 307 10.56 19.11 16.60
CA GLY A 307 10.17 19.31 18.00
C GLY A 307 9.91 18.02 18.78
N LEU A 308 10.23 16.85 18.24
CA LEU A 308 10.08 15.57 18.94
C LEU A 308 11.30 15.28 19.80
N LEU A 309 11.05 14.82 21.04
CA LEU A 309 12.10 14.42 21.96
C LEU A 309 12.30 12.91 21.90
N TRP A 310 13.50 12.49 21.50
CA TRP A 310 13.92 11.10 21.39
C TRP A 310 14.82 10.74 22.55
N LEU A 311 14.46 9.70 23.28
CA LEU A 311 15.19 9.17 24.43
C LEU A 311 15.61 7.75 24.11
N THR A 312 16.86 7.40 24.43
CA THR A 312 17.35 6.03 24.26
C THR A 312 17.64 5.41 25.63
N SER A 313 17.39 4.11 25.76
CA SER A 313 17.55 3.37 27.01
C SER A 313 18.68 2.34 26.93
N ALA A 314 19.24 2.03 28.09
CA ALA A 314 20.28 1.02 28.25
C ALA A 314 19.78 -0.42 28.09
N ASP A 315 18.49 -0.69 28.19
CA ASP A 315 17.94 -2.06 28.12
C ASP A 315 16.48 -2.12 27.64
N ASN A 316 15.92 -0.99 27.21
CA ASN A 316 14.49 -0.87 26.94
C ASN A 316 14.18 0.00 25.72
N GLY A 317 15.04 -0.07 24.71
CA GLY A 317 14.81 0.51 23.39
C GLY A 317 14.78 2.05 23.38
N ILE A 318 13.77 2.60 22.73
CA ILE A 318 13.65 4.02 22.40
C ILE A 318 12.28 4.53 22.82
N TYR A 319 12.26 5.74 23.38
CA TYR A 319 11.04 6.50 23.64
C TYR A 319 11.00 7.73 22.76
N ARG A 320 9.87 7.92 22.08
CA ARG A 320 9.53 9.15 21.37
C ARG A 320 8.51 9.91 22.18
N VAL A 321 8.84 11.13 22.55
CA VAL A 321 7.95 12.05 23.25
C VAL A 321 7.49 13.14 22.28
N SER A 322 6.19 13.16 22.01
CA SER A 322 5.52 14.17 21.20
C SER A 322 4.85 15.22 22.08
N PHE A 323 5.03 16.49 21.75
CA PHE A 323 4.40 17.59 22.46
C PHE A 323 3.11 18.01 21.78
N THR A 324 1.98 17.67 22.40
CA THR A 324 0.66 18.05 21.92
C THR A 324 0.41 19.54 22.14
N PRO A 325 -0.11 20.26 21.13
CA PRO A 325 -0.58 21.64 21.30
C PRO A 325 -1.64 21.73 22.41
N ASN A 326 -1.64 22.80 23.20
CA ASN A 326 -2.65 23.04 24.23
C ASN A 326 -3.84 23.82 23.65
N GLN A 327 -4.66 23.14 22.83
CA GLN A 327 -5.78 23.75 22.09
C GLN A 327 -7.15 23.46 22.71
N PHE A 328 -7.23 22.45 23.57
CA PHE A 328 -8.43 21.98 24.24
C PHE A 328 -8.28 22.08 25.75
N ARG A 329 -9.36 22.37 26.47
CA ARG A 329 -9.39 22.33 27.94
C ARG A 329 -10.51 21.43 28.44
N VAL A 330 -10.23 20.64 29.46
CA VAL A 330 -11.26 19.86 30.17
C VAL A 330 -11.62 20.62 31.46
N ILE A 331 -12.91 20.93 31.61
CA ILE A 331 -13.49 21.54 32.81
C ILE A 331 -14.14 20.40 33.61
N PRO A 332 -13.55 19.97 34.74
CA PRO A 332 -14.12 18.91 35.55
C PRO A 332 -15.34 19.40 36.33
N LEU A 333 -16.29 18.49 36.58
CA LEU A 333 -17.43 18.74 37.45
C LEU A 333 -17.16 18.26 38.89
N PRO A 334 -17.84 18.81 39.92
CA PRO A 334 -17.64 18.44 41.33
C PRO A 334 -17.83 16.96 41.66
N ASP A 335 -18.72 16.25 40.95
CA ASP A 335 -18.98 14.82 41.14
C ASP A 335 -17.88 13.91 40.53
N GLY A 336 -16.84 14.47 39.91
CA GLY A 336 -15.75 13.74 39.24
C GLY A 336 -16.21 12.92 38.03
N ASP A 337 -15.50 11.84 37.71
CA ASP A 337 -15.73 10.96 36.53
C ASP A 337 -17.10 10.24 36.53
N LYS A 338 -17.85 10.31 37.64
CA LYS A 338 -19.21 9.78 37.74
C LYS A 338 -20.27 10.74 37.19
N SER A 339 -19.88 11.98 36.89
CA SER A 339 -20.80 13.03 36.48
C SER A 339 -21.35 12.81 35.08
N GLY A 340 -20.51 12.60 34.05
CA GLY A 340 -20.90 12.41 32.66
C GLY A 340 -21.89 13.44 32.12
N VAL A 341 -21.41 14.41 31.34
CA VAL A 341 -22.24 15.54 30.89
C VAL A 341 -23.15 15.13 29.74
N LYS A 342 -24.46 15.20 29.94
CA LYS A 342 -25.50 14.77 28.98
C LYS A 342 -26.20 15.91 28.25
N ALA A 343 -26.17 17.12 28.81
CA ALA A 343 -26.76 18.28 28.18
C ALA A 343 -26.00 19.53 28.58
N ILE A 344 -25.80 20.43 27.63
CA ILE A 344 -25.22 21.75 27.85
C ILE A 344 -26.16 22.75 27.19
N CYS A 345 -26.62 23.75 27.93
CA CYS A 345 -27.54 24.75 27.43
C CYS A 345 -27.17 26.12 27.99
N GLN A 346 -26.89 27.08 27.11
CA GLN A 346 -26.63 28.44 27.55
C GLN A 346 -27.95 29.18 27.80
N LEU A 347 -28.08 29.74 29.00
CA LEU A 347 -29.21 30.57 29.41
C LEU A 347 -29.05 32.00 28.87
N LYS A 348 -30.16 32.74 28.80
CA LYS A 348 -30.17 34.12 28.27
C LYS A 348 -29.32 35.11 29.06
N ASN A 349 -29.09 34.85 30.34
CA ASN A 349 -28.22 35.67 31.19
C ASN A 349 -26.71 35.38 30.98
N GLY A 350 -26.37 34.44 30.10
CA GLY A 350 -25.01 34.03 29.79
C GLY A 350 -24.52 32.81 30.59
N ASP A 351 -25.17 32.46 31.69
CA ASP A 351 -24.84 31.26 32.47
C ASP A 351 -25.12 29.99 31.67
N VAL A 352 -24.43 28.90 31.99
CA VAL A 352 -24.53 27.63 31.28
C VAL A 352 -25.11 26.58 32.21
N LEU A 353 -26.28 26.04 31.85
CA LEU A 353 -26.92 24.92 32.52
C LEU A 353 -26.33 23.60 31.98
N VAL A 354 -25.87 22.75 32.88
CA VAL A 354 -25.21 21.49 32.55
C VAL A 354 -25.90 20.34 33.27
N GLY A 355 -26.46 19.41 32.52
CA GLY A 355 -27.08 18.19 33.05
C GLY A 355 -26.07 17.04 33.12
N ALA A 356 -25.98 16.39 34.27
CA ALA A 356 -25.09 15.24 34.49
C ALA A 356 -25.87 13.92 34.57
N ARG A 357 -25.21 12.80 34.24
CA ARG A 357 -25.73 11.42 34.47
C ARG A 357 -26.04 11.15 35.93
N SER A 358 -25.39 11.86 36.87
CA SER A 358 -25.70 11.79 38.30
C SER A 358 -27.09 12.32 38.66
N LYS A 359 -27.84 12.86 37.68
CA LYS A 359 -29.12 13.58 37.83
C LYS A 359 -29.00 14.96 38.48
N ASN A 360 -27.80 15.35 38.90
CA ASN A 360 -27.53 16.70 39.35
C ASN A 360 -27.47 17.64 38.15
N VAL A 361 -27.89 18.88 38.36
CA VAL A 361 -27.83 19.94 37.36
C VAL A 361 -26.93 21.04 37.88
N TYR A 362 -25.98 21.46 37.06
CA TYR A 362 -24.99 22.47 37.41
C TYR A 362 -25.27 23.76 36.66
N LEU A 363 -25.12 24.88 37.35
CA LEU A 363 -25.12 26.20 36.73
C LEU A 363 -23.69 26.75 36.76
N LEU A 364 -23.10 26.95 35.59
CA LEU A 364 -21.73 27.43 35.42
C LEU A 364 -21.74 28.86 34.85
N ASP A 365 -20.69 29.62 35.12
CA ASP A 365 -20.39 30.84 34.36
C ASP A 365 -19.77 30.48 32.99
N MET A 366 -19.58 31.47 32.11
CA MET A 366 -18.95 31.28 30.79
C MET A 366 -17.47 30.87 30.85
N GLN A 367 -16.84 30.90 32.03
CA GLN A 367 -15.47 30.42 32.25
C GLN A 367 -15.43 28.97 32.75
N GLY A 368 -16.59 28.35 32.98
CA GLY A 368 -16.70 26.98 33.48
C GLY A 368 -16.65 26.86 35.00
N ARG A 369 -16.81 27.95 35.76
CA ARG A 369 -16.87 27.89 37.22
C ARG A 369 -18.30 27.62 37.68
N VAL A 370 -18.45 26.66 38.59
CA VAL A 370 -19.75 26.31 39.16
C VAL A 370 -20.26 27.44 40.06
N LYS A 371 -21.40 28.04 39.69
CA LYS A 371 -22.12 29.05 40.48
C LYS A 371 -23.10 28.40 41.45
N GLN A 372 -23.79 27.36 41.00
CA GLN A 372 -24.84 26.67 41.77
C GLN A 372 -24.99 25.22 41.34
N VAL A 373 -25.40 24.36 42.29
CA VAL A 373 -25.74 22.96 42.05
C VAL A 373 -27.19 22.73 42.45
N PHE A 374 -27.99 22.17 41.54
CA PHE A 374 -29.34 21.70 41.81
C PHE A 374 -29.30 20.18 41.95
N ASP A 375 -29.34 19.72 43.19
CA ASP A 375 -29.33 18.29 43.47
C ASP A 375 -30.71 17.65 43.17
N TYR A 376 -30.68 16.37 42.80
CA TYR A 376 -31.89 15.64 42.46
C TYR A 376 -32.85 15.48 43.66
N ALA A 377 -32.34 15.34 44.89
CA ALA A 377 -33.17 15.04 46.06
C ALA A 377 -34.15 16.19 46.38
N HIS A 378 -33.72 17.43 46.20
CA HIS A 378 -34.56 18.60 46.47
C HIS A 378 -35.34 19.08 45.24
N HIS A 379 -34.76 19.01 44.04
CA HIS A 379 -35.33 19.66 42.85
C HIS A 379 -36.02 18.70 41.87
N GLN A 380 -35.73 17.40 41.94
CA GLN A 380 -36.32 16.33 41.10
C GLN A 380 -36.30 16.61 39.58
N ILE A 381 -35.34 17.40 39.09
CA ILE A 381 -35.20 17.71 37.66
C ILE A 381 -34.85 16.44 36.88
N GLY A 382 -33.82 15.70 37.31
CA GLY A 382 -33.40 14.45 36.68
C GLY A 382 -32.24 14.63 35.69
N SER A 383 -31.90 13.55 34.99
CA SER A 383 -30.81 13.56 33.99
C SER A 383 -31.29 14.23 32.70
N ILE A 384 -30.88 15.47 32.49
CA ILE A 384 -31.24 16.27 31.30
C ILE A 384 -30.52 15.71 30.06
N TYR A 385 -31.27 15.49 28.98
CA TYR A 385 -30.78 15.06 27.67
C TYR A 385 -30.84 16.19 26.63
N HIS A 386 -31.82 17.09 26.77
CA HIS A 386 -31.97 18.24 25.89
C HIS A 386 -32.64 19.38 26.65
N ALA A 387 -32.30 20.62 26.29
CA ALA A 387 -32.92 21.80 26.85
C ALA A 387 -33.18 22.84 25.76
N MET A 388 -34.37 23.45 25.77
CA MET A 388 -34.71 24.50 24.81
C MET A 388 -35.58 25.59 25.43
N TYR A 389 -35.47 26.80 24.89
CA TYR A 389 -36.45 27.84 25.15
C TYR A 389 -37.62 27.75 24.18
N ASP A 390 -38.83 27.98 24.66
CA ASP A 390 -39.95 28.35 23.79
C ASP A 390 -39.97 29.86 23.50
N ASP A 391 -40.75 30.26 22.50
CA ASP A 391 -41.08 31.65 22.16
C ASP A 391 -41.57 32.49 23.36
N ARG A 392 -42.24 31.86 24.32
CA ARG A 392 -42.75 32.45 25.56
C ARG A 392 -41.73 32.51 26.70
N GLN A 393 -40.45 32.24 26.45
CA GLN A 393 -39.37 32.31 27.45
C GLN A 393 -39.42 31.24 28.55
N ASN A 394 -40.20 30.18 28.40
CA ASN A 394 -40.10 29.02 29.27
C ASN A 394 -38.94 28.13 28.80
N LEU A 395 -38.22 27.56 29.76
CA LEU A 395 -37.16 26.60 29.51
C LEU A 395 -37.72 25.18 29.70
N TRP A 396 -37.67 24.38 28.65
CA TRP A 396 -38.09 22.98 28.63
C TRP A 396 -36.86 22.10 28.77
N LEU A 397 -36.90 21.17 29.72
CA LEU A 397 -35.85 20.20 29.97
C LEU A 397 -36.39 18.79 29.70
N SER A 398 -35.84 18.14 28.69
CA SER A 398 -36.08 16.74 28.36
C SER A 398 -35.22 15.87 29.26
N THR A 399 -35.83 14.91 29.96
CA THR A 399 -35.11 14.12 30.98
C THR A 399 -35.27 12.63 30.78
N LYS A 400 -34.25 11.87 31.15
CA LYS A 400 -34.29 10.41 31.15
C LYS A 400 -34.91 9.89 32.44
N GLY A 401 -36.14 9.40 32.33
CA GLY A 401 -36.88 8.68 33.36
C GLY A 401 -37.74 9.56 34.28
N ASP A 402 -37.54 10.88 34.26
CA ASP A 402 -38.26 11.83 35.12
C ASP A 402 -39.34 12.63 34.37
N GLY A 403 -39.52 12.37 33.07
CA GLY A 403 -40.52 13.00 32.20
C GLY A 403 -40.04 14.31 31.56
N LEU A 404 -40.98 15.18 31.23
CA LEU A 404 -40.70 16.53 30.71
C LEU A 404 -40.81 17.55 31.84
N VAL A 405 -39.80 18.40 31.99
CA VAL A 405 -39.78 19.46 33.00
C VAL A 405 -39.88 20.83 32.33
N LYS A 406 -40.83 21.65 32.77
CA LYS A 406 -40.98 23.05 32.33
C LYS A 406 -40.56 23.98 33.45
N LEU A 407 -39.62 24.87 33.15
CA LEU A 407 -39.18 25.96 34.01
C LEU A 407 -39.75 27.27 33.47
N THR A 408 -40.70 27.85 34.21
CA THR A 408 -41.23 29.17 33.92
C THR A 408 -40.50 30.21 34.77
N PRO A 409 -39.93 31.28 34.19
CA PRO A 409 -39.28 32.33 34.98
C PRO A 409 -40.22 32.89 36.06
N ASP A 410 -39.75 32.91 37.31
CA ASP A 410 -40.49 33.41 38.47
C ASP A 410 -39.50 33.96 39.50
N ALA A 411 -39.28 35.29 39.47
CA ALA A 411 -38.34 35.97 40.35
C ALA A 411 -38.70 35.89 41.84
N SER A 412 -39.94 35.50 42.18
CA SER A 412 -40.37 35.31 43.57
C SER A 412 -39.87 33.99 44.18
N ARG A 413 -39.41 33.05 43.35
CA ARG A 413 -38.90 31.75 43.79
C ARG A 413 -37.39 31.81 44.08
N PRO A 414 -36.88 31.10 45.11
CA PRO A 414 -35.45 31.07 45.43
C PRO A 414 -34.54 30.64 44.27
N ILE A 415 -35.05 29.78 43.39
CA ILE A 415 -34.34 29.28 42.19
C ILE A 415 -34.59 30.14 40.94
N GLY A 416 -35.40 31.21 41.04
CA GLY A 416 -35.76 32.09 39.91
C GLY A 416 -36.72 31.47 38.88
N TYR A 417 -37.17 30.23 39.11
CA TYR A 417 -38.08 29.50 38.23
C TYR A 417 -39.17 28.77 39.01
N ARG A 418 -40.35 28.65 38.40
CA ARG A 418 -41.39 27.71 38.79
C ARG A 418 -41.26 26.44 37.97
N ILE A 419 -41.11 25.30 38.65
CA ILE A 419 -40.94 23.99 38.04
C ILE A 419 -42.31 23.30 37.89
N ALA A 420 -42.59 22.77 36.71
CA ALA A 420 -43.73 21.87 36.46
C ALA A 420 -43.23 20.57 35.81
N HIS A 421 -43.74 19.44 36.29
CA HIS A 421 -43.37 18.10 35.79
C HIS A 421 -44.54 17.49 35.01
N TYR A 422 -44.24 16.92 33.85
CA TYR A 422 -45.17 16.13 33.05
C TYR A 422 -44.63 14.71 32.97
N ARG A 423 -45.30 13.79 33.67
CA ARG A 423 -44.96 12.36 33.73
C ARG A 423 -46.09 11.54 33.15
N HIS A 424 -45.74 10.38 32.62
CA HIS A 424 -46.68 9.41 32.11
C HIS A 424 -47.58 8.89 33.24
N ASP A 425 -48.90 8.94 33.04
CA ASP A 425 -49.90 8.28 33.89
C ASP A 425 -50.78 7.39 33.01
N ALA A 426 -50.71 6.08 33.22
CA ALA A 426 -51.49 5.09 32.46
C ALA A 426 -53.01 5.28 32.57
N ARG A 427 -53.50 6.06 33.55
CA ARG A 427 -54.93 6.37 33.73
C ARG A 427 -55.36 7.66 33.04
N ASP A 428 -54.42 8.50 32.60
CA ASP A 428 -54.71 9.74 31.87
C ASP A 428 -54.25 9.62 30.41
N PRO A 429 -55.17 9.45 29.44
CA PRO A 429 -54.83 9.33 28.03
C PRO A 429 -54.23 10.61 27.42
N TYR A 430 -54.31 11.75 28.12
CA TYR A 430 -53.71 13.02 27.72
C TYR A 430 -52.39 13.31 28.44
N SER A 431 -51.86 12.37 29.23
CA SER A 431 -50.51 12.45 29.77
C SER A 431 -49.46 12.17 28.67
N ILE A 432 -48.21 12.56 28.92
CA ILE A 432 -47.09 12.23 28.03
C ILE A 432 -46.99 10.71 27.85
N SER A 433 -46.70 10.23 26.64
CA SER A 433 -46.70 8.79 26.36
C SER A 433 -45.55 7.99 27.00
N GLY A 434 -44.51 8.67 27.49
CA GLY A 434 -43.34 8.04 28.10
C GLY A 434 -42.54 9.02 28.96
N ASN A 435 -41.73 8.49 29.88
CA ASN A 435 -40.92 9.29 30.81
C ASN A 435 -39.47 9.47 30.35
N ASN A 436 -39.04 8.77 29.30
CA ASN A 436 -37.71 8.90 28.71
C ASN A 436 -37.76 9.92 27.57
N VAL A 437 -37.71 11.19 27.91
CA VAL A 437 -37.79 12.29 26.95
C VAL A 437 -36.40 12.60 26.43
N TYR A 438 -36.17 12.39 25.13
CA TYR A 438 -34.88 12.66 24.50
C TYR A 438 -34.78 14.11 24.05
N MET A 439 -35.83 14.61 23.40
CA MET A 439 -35.78 15.92 22.77
C MET A 439 -37.14 16.60 22.76
N THR A 440 -37.09 17.92 22.81
CA THR A 440 -38.23 18.79 22.63
C THR A 440 -37.93 19.72 21.47
N TYR A 441 -38.92 20.08 20.67
CA TYR A 441 -38.73 20.98 19.53
C TYR A 441 -39.97 21.87 19.35
N GLN A 442 -39.75 23.16 19.09
CA GLN A 442 -40.83 24.09 18.73
C GLN A 442 -40.90 24.25 17.22
N ASP A 443 -42.04 23.93 16.63
CA ASP A 443 -42.25 24.12 15.18
C ASP A 443 -42.57 25.58 14.80
N SER A 444 -42.59 25.84 13.50
CA SER A 444 -42.93 27.13 12.89
C SER A 444 -44.33 27.66 13.25
N HIS A 445 -45.22 26.79 13.74
CA HIS A 445 -46.57 27.13 14.17
C HIS A 445 -46.65 27.34 15.70
N HIS A 446 -45.51 27.49 16.37
CA HIS A 446 -45.39 27.72 17.81
C HIS A 446 -45.85 26.53 18.67
N ARG A 447 -45.95 25.33 18.10
CA ARG A 447 -46.36 24.12 18.84
C ARG A 447 -45.14 23.38 19.35
N ILE A 448 -45.27 22.79 20.54
CA ILE A 448 -44.18 22.05 21.19
C ILE A 448 -44.36 20.55 20.92
N TRP A 449 -43.36 19.97 20.28
CA TRP A 449 -43.23 18.54 20.03
C TRP A 449 -42.26 17.92 21.03
N VAL A 450 -42.57 16.71 21.46
CA VAL A 450 -41.81 15.98 22.49
C VAL A 450 -41.54 14.57 21.98
N ALA A 451 -40.26 14.27 21.77
CA ALA A 451 -39.78 12.95 21.36
C ALA A 451 -39.44 12.11 22.60
N THR A 452 -40.06 10.94 22.68
CA THR A 452 -39.84 9.96 23.77
C THR A 452 -39.28 8.67 23.21
N LEU A 453 -38.39 8.03 23.97
CA LEU A 453 -37.73 6.77 23.58
C LEU A 453 -38.68 5.55 23.64
N ASP A 454 -39.68 5.60 24.50
CA ASP A 454 -40.59 4.49 24.80
C ASP A 454 -42.04 4.76 24.38
N GLY A 455 -42.36 6.00 23.97
CA GLY A 455 -43.73 6.45 23.69
C GLY A 455 -43.92 7.19 22.36
N GLY A 456 -42.88 7.26 21.52
CA GLY A 456 -42.90 7.94 20.22
C GLY A 456 -43.04 9.46 20.33
N LEU A 457 -43.74 10.05 19.36
CA LEU A 457 -43.94 11.49 19.28
C LEU A 457 -45.17 11.95 20.09
N ASN A 458 -45.01 13.04 20.83
CA ASN A 458 -46.11 13.74 21.47
C ASN A 458 -46.21 15.17 20.96
N LEU A 459 -47.43 15.68 20.80
CA LEU A 459 -47.74 17.07 20.55
C LEU A 459 -48.37 17.67 21.82
N LEU A 460 -47.73 18.70 22.36
CA LEU A 460 -48.22 19.42 23.52
C LEU A 460 -49.18 20.52 23.07
N GLN A 461 -50.36 20.56 23.68
CA GLN A 461 -51.33 21.64 23.51
C GLN A 461 -51.82 22.14 24.87
N GLU A 462 -51.82 23.45 25.05
CA GLU A 462 -52.35 24.10 26.25
C GLU A 462 -53.75 24.66 25.93
N GLN A 463 -54.79 24.12 26.56
CA GLN A 463 -56.18 24.57 26.39
C GLN A 463 -56.79 24.85 27.76
N GLY A 464 -57.27 26.08 27.99
CA GLY A 464 -57.96 26.46 29.22
C GLY A 464 -57.10 26.32 30.50
N GLY A 465 -55.79 26.53 30.39
CA GLY A 465 -54.84 26.38 31.52
C GLY A 465 -54.49 24.93 31.88
N LYS A 466 -54.94 23.93 31.10
CA LYS A 466 -54.52 22.54 31.21
C LYS A 466 -53.66 22.14 30.01
N VAL A 467 -52.58 21.43 30.31
CA VAL A 467 -51.69 20.85 29.29
C VAL A 467 -52.21 19.46 28.92
N ARG A 468 -52.32 19.20 27.62
CA ARG A 468 -52.68 17.90 27.06
C ARG A 468 -51.63 17.47 26.06
N PHE A 469 -51.28 16.19 26.08
CA PHE A 469 -50.41 15.56 25.10
C PHE A 469 -51.25 14.70 24.16
N TYR A 470 -51.08 14.91 22.86
CA TYR A 470 -51.59 14.03 21.83
C TYR A 470 -50.45 13.15 21.32
N ASN A 471 -50.70 11.86 21.12
CA ASN A 471 -49.71 10.87 20.73
C ASN A 471 -50.36 9.75 19.89
N LYS A 472 -49.62 8.68 19.61
CA LYS A 472 -50.13 7.50 18.88
C LYS A 472 -51.37 6.88 19.51
N TYR A 473 -51.42 6.78 20.83
CA TYR A 473 -52.53 6.17 21.57
C TYR A 473 -53.75 7.09 21.64
N HIS A 474 -53.54 8.40 21.51
CA HIS A 474 -54.59 9.40 21.60
C HIS A 474 -54.34 10.62 20.70
N GLY A 475 -55.05 10.70 19.56
CA GLY A 475 -55.05 11.86 18.66
C GLY A 475 -54.41 11.61 17.29
N MET A 476 -53.21 11.01 17.25
CA MET A 476 -52.46 10.78 15.99
C MET A 476 -52.93 9.51 15.28
N LYS A 477 -54.08 9.57 14.58
CA LYS A 477 -54.75 8.39 14.00
C LYS A 477 -53.93 7.63 12.95
N ASN A 478 -53.10 8.32 12.16
CA ASN A 478 -52.31 7.70 11.08
C ASN A 478 -50.85 7.44 11.46
N TYR A 479 -50.53 7.40 12.76
CA TYR A 479 -49.17 7.06 13.22
C TYR A 479 -48.77 5.64 12.73
N PRO A 480 -47.49 5.38 12.41
CA PRO A 480 -47.04 4.06 11.97
C PRO A 480 -47.50 2.90 12.86
N GLY A 481 -47.94 1.81 12.23
CA GLY A 481 -48.47 0.60 12.89
C GLY A 481 -47.40 -0.26 13.59
N TYR A 482 -47.84 -1.32 14.31
CA TYR A 482 -47.00 -2.38 14.89
C TYR A 482 -45.75 -1.93 15.67
N GLY A 483 -45.89 -1.07 16.68
CA GLY A 483 -44.77 -0.72 17.59
C GLY A 483 -43.57 -0.04 16.93
N LEU A 484 -43.64 0.31 15.64
CA LEU A 484 -42.56 0.98 14.92
C LEU A 484 -42.52 2.48 15.21
N TYR A 485 -41.32 3.07 15.14
CA TYR A 485 -41.06 4.51 15.30
C TYR A 485 -41.50 5.03 16.68
N MET A 486 -41.41 4.19 17.71
CA MET A 486 -41.75 4.53 19.10
C MET A 486 -40.57 5.10 19.88
N ASP A 487 -39.38 5.01 19.29
CA ASP A 487 -38.08 5.39 19.84
C ASP A 487 -37.57 6.68 19.20
N ALA A 488 -38.37 7.73 19.32
CA ALA A 488 -38.06 9.03 18.76
C ALA A 488 -36.91 9.68 19.56
N ARG A 489 -35.83 10.03 18.86
CA ARG A 489 -34.63 10.63 19.44
C ARG A 489 -34.48 12.10 19.12
N ASN A 490 -34.67 12.49 17.86
CA ASN A 490 -34.42 13.85 17.39
C ASN A 490 -35.52 14.34 16.45
N LEU A 491 -35.73 15.65 16.40
CA LEU A 491 -36.78 16.32 15.63
C LEU A 491 -36.23 17.58 14.95
N VAL A 492 -36.51 17.78 13.68
CA VAL A 492 -36.15 19.04 13.03
C VAL A 492 -37.15 19.40 11.94
N GLU A 493 -37.52 20.67 11.86
CA GLU A 493 -38.37 21.16 10.78
C GLU A 493 -37.50 21.81 9.71
N ASP A 494 -37.69 21.37 8.46
CA ASP A 494 -37.00 21.93 7.30
C ASP A 494 -37.61 23.26 6.83
N SER A 495 -37.03 23.85 5.78
CA SER A 495 -37.49 25.11 5.20
C SER A 495 -38.83 25.01 4.46
N HIS A 496 -39.32 23.80 4.18
CA HIS A 496 -40.57 23.51 3.46
C HIS A 496 -41.71 23.11 4.41
N GLN A 497 -41.58 23.39 5.71
CA GLN A 497 -42.59 23.05 6.73
C GLN A 497 -42.89 21.54 6.79
N ARG A 498 -41.86 20.72 6.60
CA ARG A 498 -41.89 19.29 6.87
C ARG A 498 -41.04 18.99 8.10
N MET A 499 -41.64 18.28 9.04
CA MET A 499 -40.97 17.79 10.23
C MET A 499 -40.29 16.46 9.91
N TRP A 500 -39.03 16.35 10.29
CA TRP A 500 -38.21 15.14 10.23
C TRP A 500 -37.99 14.61 11.63
N VAL A 501 -38.17 13.30 11.78
CA VAL A 501 -38.11 12.59 13.05
C VAL A 501 -37.13 11.44 12.92
N GLY A 502 -36.03 11.53 13.66
CA GLY A 502 -35.04 10.47 13.76
C GLY A 502 -35.43 9.46 14.84
N THR A 503 -35.50 8.19 14.48
CA THR A 503 -35.84 7.07 15.39
C THR A 503 -34.81 5.95 15.27
N MET A 504 -34.80 4.96 16.17
CA MET A 504 -33.91 3.80 15.98
C MET A 504 -34.41 2.86 14.86
N ASP A 505 -35.71 2.93 14.54
CA ASP A 505 -36.36 2.16 13.48
C ASP A 505 -36.18 2.74 12.07
N GLY A 506 -35.74 3.99 11.95
CA GLY A 506 -35.61 4.71 10.68
C GLY A 506 -35.87 6.21 10.78
N LEU A 507 -35.89 6.86 9.63
CA LEU A 507 -36.35 8.23 9.49
C LEU A 507 -37.87 8.24 9.25
N MET A 508 -38.56 9.19 9.86
CA MET A 508 -39.99 9.46 9.64
C MET A 508 -40.19 10.95 9.35
N SER A 509 -41.16 11.31 8.52
CA SER A 509 -41.50 12.72 8.26
C SER A 509 -43.00 12.97 8.13
N PHE A 510 -43.41 14.22 8.29
CA PHE A 510 -44.79 14.67 8.07
C PHE A 510 -44.86 16.18 7.81
N LYS A 511 -45.91 16.65 7.12
CA LYS A 511 -46.15 18.09 6.89
C LYS A 511 -46.70 18.75 8.17
N THR A 512 -46.15 19.91 8.54
CA THR A 512 -46.56 20.64 9.76
C THR A 512 -47.84 21.46 9.56
N ASP A 513 -48.24 21.74 8.32
CA ASP A 513 -49.51 22.39 7.98
C ASP A 513 -50.68 21.37 8.03
N PHE A 514 -51.29 21.24 9.21
CA PHE A 514 -52.49 20.42 9.43
C PHE A 514 -53.50 21.14 10.32
N LYS A 515 -54.79 20.90 10.08
CA LYS A 515 -55.89 21.55 10.83
C LYS A 515 -56.19 20.87 12.16
N SER A 516 -56.13 19.53 12.18
CA SER A 516 -56.35 18.69 13.35
C SER A 516 -55.24 17.67 13.50
N VAL A 517 -54.90 17.29 14.72
CA VAL A 517 -53.89 16.24 15.01
C VAL A 517 -54.23 14.91 14.32
N GLY A 518 -55.51 14.64 14.09
CA GLY A 518 -55.95 13.44 13.37
C GLY A 518 -55.65 13.45 11.86
N ASP A 519 -55.37 14.63 11.28
CA ASP A 519 -55.08 14.79 9.85
C ASP A 519 -53.61 14.53 9.52
N LEU A 520 -52.74 14.44 10.55
CA LEU A 520 -51.32 14.11 10.39
C LEU A 520 -51.16 12.82 9.60
N ARG A 521 -50.32 12.88 8.56
CA ARG A 521 -49.90 11.72 7.78
C ARG A 521 -48.39 11.59 7.85
N PHE A 522 -47.94 10.40 8.23
CA PHE A 522 -46.54 10.08 8.42
C PHE A 522 -46.02 9.29 7.22
N GLU A 523 -44.84 9.68 6.75
CA GLU A 523 -44.06 8.96 5.76
C GLU A 523 -42.85 8.34 6.45
N THR A 524 -42.52 7.10 6.11
CA THR A 524 -41.53 6.30 6.84
C THR A 524 -40.51 5.71 5.88
N TYR A 525 -39.23 5.79 6.22
CA TYR A 525 -38.13 5.42 5.34
C TYR A 525 -37.29 4.30 5.98
N ARG A 526 -37.79 3.07 5.95
CA ARG A 526 -37.10 1.85 6.46
C ARG A 526 -36.64 0.98 5.28
N ASN A 527 -35.42 0.45 5.35
CA ASN A 527 -34.84 -0.47 4.33
C ASN A 527 -34.80 0.04 2.88
N THR A 528 -34.82 1.35 2.66
CA THR A 528 -34.56 1.99 1.35
C THR A 528 -33.06 2.02 1.05
N ASP A 529 -32.63 2.24 -0.20
CA ASP A 529 -31.19 2.41 -0.56
C ASP A 529 -30.47 3.52 0.23
N ILE A 530 -31.25 4.42 0.80
CA ILE A 530 -30.89 5.47 1.75
C ILE A 530 -30.34 4.90 3.08
N ASN A 531 -30.75 3.68 3.44
CA ASN A 531 -30.39 2.93 4.66
C ASN A 531 -29.67 1.60 4.35
N THR A 532 -29.29 1.29 3.11
CA THR A 532 -28.70 -0.03 2.77
C THR A 532 -27.22 -0.17 3.13
N ARG A 533 -26.54 0.90 3.58
CA ARG A 533 -25.14 0.84 4.03
C ARG A 533 -24.94 0.97 5.55
N ALA A 534 -25.93 1.48 6.28
CA ALA A 534 -25.84 1.71 7.72
C ALA A 534 -27.20 1.46 8.36
N ASN A 535 -27.19 0.92 9.58
CA ASN A 535 -28.40 0.60 10.36
C ASN A 535 -29.46 1.70 10.28
N SER A 536 -30.74 1.33 10.40
CA SER A 536 -31.89 2.25 10.44
C SER A 536 -31.87 3.26 11.59
N ASP A 537 -30.85 3.26 12.45
CA ASP A 537 -30.77 4.12 13.64
C ASP A 537 -30.27 5.52 13.27
N ILE A 538 -31.20 6.48 13.27
CA ILE A 538 -30.92 7.90 13.04
C ILE A 538 -30.40 8.52 14.34
N TYR A 539 -29.10 8.79 14.38
CA TYR A 539 -28.41 9.23 15.58
C TYR A 539 -28.65 10.71 15.88
N GLY A 540 -28.71 11.55 14.85
CA GLY A 540 -28.82 13.00 14.99
C GLY A 540 -29.42 13.65 13.75
N LEU A 541 -30.21 14.70 14.02
CA LEU A 541 -30.74 15.61 13.01
C LEU A 541 -30.40 17.04 13.44
N TYR A 542 -29.79 17.81 12.56
CA TYR A 542 -29.35 19.17 12.85
C TYR A 542 -29.74 20.11 11.71
N LYS A 543 -30.33 21.27 12.03
CA LYS A 543 -30.57 22.32 11.04
C LYS A 543 -29.53 23.41 11.21
N ASP A 544 -28.76 23.65 10.15
CA ASP A 544 -27.76 24.72 10.13
C ASP A 544 -28.39 26.11 9.91
N ASN A 545 -27.58 27.16 10.04
CA ASN A 545 -28.00 28.53 9.81
C ASN A 545 -28.40 28.81 8.35
N ASN A 546 -27.89 28.02 7.40
CA ASN A 546 -28.29 28.04 5.99
C ASN A 546 -29.63 27.33 5.73
N ARG A 547 -30.31 26.85 6.79
CA ARG A 547 -31.58 26.12 6.77
C ARG A 547 -31.50 24.76 6.07
N GLN A 548 -30.32 24.19 5.93
CA GLN A 548 -30.11 22.83 5.47
C GLN A 548 -30.22 21.88 6.64
N VAL A 549 -30.77 20.69 6.38
CA VAL A 549 -30.92 19.65 7.39
C VAL A 549 -29.83 18.60 7.17
N TRP A 550 -29.11 18.30 8.24
CA TRP A 550 -28.03 17.33 8.30
C TRP A 550 -28.48 16.14 9.12
N MET A 551 -28.15 14.95 8.63
CA MET A 551 -28.53 13.68 9.22
C MET A 551 -27.30 12.83 9.43
N CYS A 552 -27.13 12.30 10.64
CA CYS A 552 -26.15 11.25 10.91
C CYS A 552 -26.84 9.93 11.25
N THR A 553 -26.34 8.85 10.67
CA THR A 553 -26.79 7.48 10.91
C THR A 553 -25.69 6.72 11.64
N PHE A 554 -26.06 5.69 12.40
CA PHE A 554 -25.06 4.84 13.06
C PHE A 554 -24.29 4.01 12.03
N GLY A 555 -23.06 4.45 11.68
CA GLY A 555 -22.16 3.75 10.74
C GLY A 555 -22.41 4.05 9.26
N GLY A 556 -23.05 5.19 8.93
CA GLY A 556 -23.31 5.62 7.54
C GLY A 556 -22.84 7.02 7.21
N GLY A 557 -22.14 7.67 8.15
CA GLY A 557 -21.55 8.98 7.97
C GLY A 557 -22.55 10.13 8.08
N LEU A 558 -22.26 11.20 7.37
CA LEU A 558 -23.06 12.42 7.34
C LEU A 558 -23.81 12.50 6.02
N SER A 559 -25.12 12.73 6.06
CA SER A 559 -25.90 13.01 4.86
C SER A 559 -26.57 14.37 4.97
N ARG A 560 -26.51 15.15 3.90
CA ARG A 560 -27.30 16.38 3.76
C ARG A 560 -28.64 16.03 3.14
N LEU A 561 -29.72 16.51 3.74
CA LEU A 561 -31.07 16.42 3.22
C LEU A 561 -31.36 17.65 2.35
N ASP A 562 -31.29 17.44 1.03
CA ASP A 562 -31.46 18.49 0.02
C ASP A 562 -32.94 18.78 -0.29
N GLY A 563 -33.83 17.84 0.00
CA GLY A 563 -35.26 18.02 -0.21
C GLY A 563 -36.06 16.73 -0.11
N PHE A 564 -37.30 16.80 -0.57
CA PHE A 564 -38.24 15.69 -0.61
C PHE A 564 -38.89 15.61 -1.98
N ASP A 565 -38.81 14.44 -2.63
CA ASP A 565 -39.46 14.20 -3.91
C ASP A 565 -40.91 13.76 -3.68
N GLU A 566 -41.85 14.64 -4.00
CA GLU A 566 -43.30 14.39 -3.85
C GLU A 566 -43.83 13.32 -4.82
N VAL A 567 -43.09 12.93 -5.86
CA VAL A 567 -43.50 11.87 -6.80
C VAL A 567 -43.09 10.50 -6.28
N THR A 568 -41.83 10.34 -5.90
CA THR A 568 -41.30 9.06 -5.38
C THR A 568 -41.58 8.86 -3.89
N HIS A 569 -41.99 9.92 -3.19
CA HIS A 569 -42.12 9.99 -1.74
C HIS A 569 -40.81 9.61 -1.01
N LEU A 570 -39.66 10.04 -1.54
CA LEU A 570 -38.34 9.76 -0.96
C LEU A 570 -37.58 11.04 -0.63
N PRO A 571 -36.76 11.06 0.45
CA PRO A 571 -35.85 12.16 0.72
C PRO A 571 -34.69 12.15 -0.27
N ILE A 572 -34.29 13.35 -0.71
CA ILE A 572 -33.12 13.57 -1.56
C ILE A 572 -31.92 13.79 -0.64
N LEU A 573 -30.95 12.88 -0.69
CA LEU A 573 -29.80 12.88 0.21
C LEU A 573 -28.50 12.91 -0.57
N THR A 574 -27.59 13.76 -0.09
CA THR A 574 -26.19 13.79 -0.53
C THR A 574 -25.31 13.30 0.62
N SER A 575 -24.71 12.12 0.47
CA SER A 575 -23.84 11.55 1.49
C SER A 575 -22.40 12.04 1.38
N LEU A 576 -21.84 12.43 2.53
CA LEU A 576 -20.44 12.78 2.74
C LEU A 576 -19.77 11.66 3.54
N GLY A 577 -18.63 11.18 3.07
CA GLY A 577 -17.89 10.08 3.69
C GLY A 577 -16.39 10.21 3.51
N ALA A 578 -15.72 9.07 3.37
CA ALA A 578 -14.26 9.00 3.29
C ALA A 578 -13.67 9.77 2.09
N LYS A 579 -14.43 9.94 1.00
CA LYS A 579 -13.99 10.70 -0.19
C LYS A 579 -13.79 12.18 0.13
N GLU A 580 -14.65 12.73 0.99
CA GLU A 580 -14.65 14.13 1.41
C GLU A 580 -13.79 14.38 2.67
N GLY A 581 -13.21 13.32 3.24
CA GLY A 581 -12.24 13.37 4.35
C GLY A 581 -12.76 12.86 5.70
N LEU A 582 -14.00 12.37 5.77
CA LEU A 582 -14.57 11.83 7.00
C LEU A 582 -13.85 10.53 7.41
N HIS A 583 -13.14 10.57 8.54
CA HIS A 583 -12.37 9.44 9.06
C HIS A 583 -13.25 8.39 9.73
N ASN A 584 -14.30 8.83 10.42
CA ASN A 584 -15.20 7.99 11.18
C ASN A 584 -16.65 8.30 10.81
N ASP A 585 -17.40 7.27 10.48
CA ASP A 585 -18.78 7.33 10.02
C ASP A 585 -19.81 7.36 11.17
N VAL A 586 -19.35 7.22 12.41
CA VAL A 586 -20.15 7.37 13.62
C VAL A 586 -20.01 8.80 14.16
N ILE A 587 -21.01 9.62 13.88
CA ILE A 587 -21.11 11.01 14.35
C ILE A 587 -22.10 11.07 15.51
N ILE A 588 -21.63 11.50 16.67
CA ILE A 588 -22.41 11.52 17.93
C ILE A 588 -23.05 12.88 18.22
N SER A 589 -22.56 13.96 17.62
CA SER A 589 -23.13 15.30 17.73
C SER A 589 -22.71 16.18 16.55
N ILE A 590 -23.57 17.14 16.20
CA ILE A 590 -23.33 18.12 15.15
C ILE A 590 -23.64 19.49 15.74
N LEU A 591 -22.78 20.46 15.46
CA LEU A 591 -22.97 21.84 15.86
C LEU A 591 -22.33 22.76 14.82
N GLU A 592 -22.73 24.03 14.79
CA GLU A 592 -22.18 25.04 13.90
C GLU A 592 -21.43 26.12 14.69
N ASP A 593 -20.29 26.57 14.18
CA ASP A 593 -19.57 27.71 14.76
C ASP A 593 -20.06 29.07 14.22
N LYS A 594 -19.51 30.16 14.76
CA LYS A 594 -19.88 31.54 14.33
C LYS A 594 -19.51 31.87 12.89
N MET A 595 -18.59 31.12 12.28
CA MET A 595 -18.17 31.30 10.89
C MET A 595 -19.04 30.48 9.92
N GLY A 596 -19.98 29.69 10.45
CA GLY A 596 -20.82 28.81 9.67
C GLY A 596 -20.13 27.52 9.25
N ARG A 597 -19.08 27.06 9.97
CA ARG A 597 -18.49 25.73 9.75
C ARG A 597 -19.20 24.70 10.62
N LEU A 598 -19.39 23.49 10.09
CA LEU A 598 -19.99 22.40 10.87
C LEU A 598 -18.91 21.62 11.60
N TRP A 599 -19.10 21.47 12.90
CA TRP A 599 -18.27 20.61 13.74
C TRP A 599 -19.02 19.32 14.02
N LEU A 600 -18.41 18.23 13.59
CA LEU A 600 -18.90 16.86 13.69
C LEU A 600 -18.12 16.18 14.79
N VAL A 601 -18.82 15.77 15.83
CA VAL A 601 -18.22 15.10 16.96
C VAL A 601 -18.24 13.59 16.68
N ASN A 602 -17.07 12.95 16.70
CA ASN A 602 -16.91 11.52 16.44
C ASN A 602 -16.54 10.78 17.74
N ALA A 603 -16.62 9.46 17.73
CA ALA A 603 -16.24 8.65 18.89
C ALA A 603 -14.72 8.70 19.19
N ASP A 604 -13.90 8.98 18.18
CA ASP A 604 -12.44 8.96 18.21
C ASP A 604 -11.79 10.35 18.07
N GLY A 605 -12.59 11.42 17.95
CA GLY A 605 -12.09 12.77 17.79
C GLY A 605 -13.14 13.77 17.32
N LEU A 606 -12.68 14.80 16.63
CA LEU A 606 -13.51 15.92 16.20
C LEU A 606 -13.24 16.22 14.72
N SER A 607 -14.27 16.36 13.91
CA SER A 607 -14.14 16.74 12.50
C SER A 607 -14.79 18.09 12.24
N CYS A 608 -14.26 18.88 11.31
CA CYS A 608 -14.80 20.18 10.89
C CYS A 608 -15.03 20.16 9.39
N TYR A 609 -16.27 20.42 8.96
CA TYR A 609 -16.65 20.58 7.57
C TYR A 609 -16.72 22.06 7.20
N ASP A 610 -15.96 22.44 6.18
CA ASP A 610 -15.92 23.80 5.64
C ASP A 610 -16.64 23.87 4.29
N TYR A 611 -17.75 24.63 4.25
CA TYR A 611 -18.58 24.81 3.06
C TYR A 611 -17.85 25.45 1.87
N GLN A 612 -16.79 26.25 2.09
CA GLN A 612 -16.07 26.90 0.99
C GLN A 612 -15.16 25.93 0.24
N SER A 613 -14.56 25.00 0.97
CA SER A 613 -13.63 24.01 0.42
C SER A 613 -14.30 22.68 0.07
N ASP A 614 -15.51 22.45 0.58
CA ASP A 614 -16.26 21.19 0.51
C ASP A 614 -15.44 19.99 1.04
N ARG A 615 -14.76 20.21 2.17
CA ARG A 615 -13.86 19.20 2.77
C ARG A 615 -14.04 19.11 4.28
N ILE A 616 -13.72 17.92 4.79
CA ILE A 616 -13.75 17.57 6.21
C ILE A 616 -12.33 17.46 6.74
N GLN A 617 -11.99 18.28 7.74
CA GLN A 617 -10.74 18.22 8.48
C GLN A 617 -10.96 17.49 9.81
N HIS A 618 -10.21 16.42 10.06
CA HIS A 618 -10.26 15.68 11.33
C HIS A 618 -9.16 16.13 12.29
N PHE A 619 -9.48 16.20 13.58
CA PHE A 619 -8.59 16.55 14.68
C PHE A 619 -8.54 15.39 15.67
N ASP A 620 -7.34 14.87 15.86
CA ASP A 620 -7.08 13.73 16.72
C ASP A 620 -6.18 14.12 17.91
N ASN A 621 -5.73 13.09 18.64
CA ASN A 621 -4.83 13.26 19.76
C ASN A 621 -3.52 13.99 19.39
N SER A 622 -3.03 13.87 18.15
CA SER A 622 -1.82 14.55 17.68
C SER A 622 -2.01 16.06 17.54
N ASP A 623 -3.23 16.51 17.22
CA ASP A 623 -3.61 17.92 17.19
C ASP A 623 -3.92 18.48 18.60
N GLY A 624 -3.81 17.64 19.64
CA GLY A 624 -4.01 18.01 21.05
C GLY A 624 -5.39 17.68 21.60
N PHE A 625 -6.21 16.95 20.85
CA PHE A 625 -7.45 16.40 21.37
C PHE A 625 -7.15 15.47 22.58
N PRO A 626 -7.82 15.65 23.72
CA PRO A 626 -7.53 14.85 24.90
C PRO A 626 -8.23 13.48 24.82
N ASP A 627 -7.70 12.50 25.55
CA ASP A 627 -8.34 11.19 25.70
C ASP A 627 -9.54 11.31 26.65
N VAL A 628 -10.70 11.67 26.09
CA VAL A 628 -11.96 11.87 26.81
C VAL A 628 -13.07 11.11 26.13
N GLN A 629 -13.99 10.54 26.92
CA GLN A 629 -15.15 9.85 26.37
C GLN A 629 -16.29 10.84 26.17
N LEU A 630 -16.52 11.25 24.92
CA LEU A 630 -17.56 12.19 24.57
C LEU A 630 -18.98 11.60 24.71
N GLU A 631 -19.92 12.47 25.04
CA GLU A 631 -21.33 12.13 25.28
C GLU A 631 -22.22 12.60 24.13
N GLU A 632 -23.18 11.75 23.76
CA GLU A 632 -24.15 12.00 22.69
C GLU A 632 -24.95 13.30 22.90
N SER A 633 -25.16 14.05 21.81
CA SER A 633 -26.02 15.24 21.75
C SER A 633 -25.72 16.32 22.80
N SER A 634 -24.55 16.28 23.43
CA SER A 634 -24.15 17.23 24.47
C SER A 634 -23.15 18.25 23.91
N ALA A 635 -23.63 19.18 23.10
CA ALA A 635 -22.79 20.23 22.51
C ALA A 635 -23.49 21.58 22.55
N ALA A 636 -22.72 22.64 22.83
CA ALA A 636 -23.23 24.02 22.82
C ALA A 636 -22.17 25.01 22.32
N LEU A 637 -22.60 25.93 21.46
CA LEU A 637 -21.83 27.14 21.13
C LEU A 637 -22.14 28.20 22.18
N ILE A 638 -21.11 28.61 22.92
CA ILE A 638 -21.22 29.63 23.96
C ILE A 638 -21.07 31.02 23.33
N GLN A 639 -21.75 32.02 23.88
CA GLN A 639 -21.69 33.42 23.42
C GLN A 639 -20.26 33.99 23.24
N ASN A 640 -19.29 33.53 24.04
CA ASN A 640 -17.88 33.93 23.90
C ASN A 640 -17.20 33.36 22.63
N GLY A 641 -17.86 32.46 21.90
CA GLY A 641 -17.37 31.79 20.69
C GLY A 641 -16.71 30.44 20.93
N GLU A 642 -16.65 29.97 22.17
CA GLU A 642 -16.16 28.63 22.49
C GLU A 642 -17.25 27.59 22.20
N ILE A 643 -16.81 26.41 21.79
CA ILE A 643 -17.64 25.21 21.74
C ILE A 643 -17.38 24.41 22.99
N TRP A 644 -18.46 24.00 23.66
CA TRP A 644 -18.42 23.11 24.82
C TRP A 644 -19.07 21.78 24.43
N LEU A 645 -18.34 20.69 24.64
CA LEU A 645 -18.77 19.31 24.41
C LEU A 645 -18.83 18.58 25.75
N GLY A 646 -19.89 17.81 25.97
CA GLY A 646 -20.02 16.96 27.14
C GLY A 646 -19.15 15.72 27.01
N CYS A 647 -18.46 15.37 28.09
CA CYS A 647 -17.72 14.11 28.21
C CYS A 647 -17.95 13.48 29.58
N LYS A 648 -17.46 12.25 29.74
CA LYS A 648 -17.53 11.52 31.00
C LYS A 648 -16.78 12.25 32.13
N GLU A 649 -15.65 12.85 31.77
CA GLU A 649 -14.73 13.57 32.66
C GLU A 649 -15.21 15.00 33.00
N GLY A 650 -16.25 15.50 32.32
CA GLY A 650 -16.79 16.85 32.51
C GLY A 650 -17.15 17.52 31.18
N ILE A 651 -16.58 18.70 30.93
CA ILE A 651 -16.85 19.49 29.72
C ILE A 651 -15.54 19.71 28.98
N LEU A 652 -15.47 19.27 27.73
CA LEU A 652 -14.39 19.62 26.80
C LEU A 652 -14.72 20.95 26.13
N ALA A 653 -13.90 21.97 26.34
CA ALA A 653 -14.08 23.30 25.76
C ALA A 653 -12.90 23.68 24.85
N TYR A 654 -13.21 24.33 23.73
CA TYR A 654 -12.20 24.84 22.79
C TYR A 654 -12.71 26.05 21.99
N GLN A 655 -11.79 26.80 21.42
CA GLN A 655 -12.09 27.92 20.52
C GLN A 655 -11.91 27.47 19.05
N PRO A 656 -12.97 27.43 18.23
CA PRO A 656 -12.91 26.95 16.83
C PRO A 656 -11.90 27.67 15.94
N GLU A 657 -11.69 28.97 16.19
CA GLU A 657 -10.79 29.83 15.42
C GLU A 657 -9.31 29.63 15.78
N ARG A 658 -9.02 29.05 16.95
CA ARG A 658 -7.65 28.83 17.45
C ARG A 658 -7.14 27.43 17.17
N ILE A 659 -7.99 26.55 16.65
CA ILE A 659 -7.55 25.21 16.25
C ILE A 659 -6.72 25.36 14.98
N HIS A 660 -5.44 25.06 15.11
CA HIS A 660 -4.48 25.03 14.03
C HIS A 660 -3.90 23.63 13.92
N THR A 661 -4.01 23.05 12.73
CA THR A 661 -3.21 21.90 12.34
C THR A 661 -1.85 22.40 11.85
N THR A 662 -0.79 21.77 12.34
CA THR A 662 0.56 22.06 11.83
C THR A 662 0.65 21.59 10.39
N ARG A 663 0.93 22.51 9.46
CA ARG A 663 1.18 22.14 8.06
C ARG A 663 2.53 21.43 7.95
N LEU A 664 2.47 20.11 7.80
CA LEU A 664 3.65 19.28 7.59
C LEU A 664 3.82 19.00 6.10
N GLN A 665 5.06 19.11 5.61
CA GLN A 665 5.48 18.51 4.35
C GLN A 665 6.20 17.21 4.68
N TYR A 666 5.88 16.14 3.95
CA TYR A 666 6.40 14.83 4.23
C TYR A 666 7.42 14.43 3.17
N PRO A 667 8.72 14.35 3.49
CA PRO A 667 9.69 13.78 2.56
C PRO A 667 9.31 12.33 2.23
N ILE A 668 9.17 12.01 0.95
CA ILE A 668 8.81 10.65 0.48
C ILE A 668 10.02 9.99 -0.13
N TYR A 669 10.26 8.74 0.26
CA TYR A 669 11.33 7.91 -0.26
C TYR A 669 10.77 6.57 -0.74
N ILE A 670 11.38 6.04 -1.80
CA ILE A 670 11.19 4.64 -2.18
C ILE A 670 12.30 3.88 -1.45
N ILE A 671 11.93 3.18 -0.39
CA ILE A 671 12.90 2.66 0.58
C ILE A 671 13.41 1.26 0.24
N GLY A 672 12.70 0.55 -0.63
CA GLY A 672 12.99 -0.84 -0.96
C GLY A 672 12.12 -1.35 -2.10
N GLY A 673 12.28 -2.63 -2.40
CA GLY A 673 11.49 -3.29 -3.42
C GLY A 673 11.92 -4.73 -3.65
N GLU A 674 11.07 -5.45 -4.35
CA GLU A 674 11.30 -6.83 -4.77
C GLU A 674 11.23 -6.91 -6.29
N VAL A 675 12.08 -7.74 -6.87
CA VAL A 675 12.06 -8.10 -8.30
C VAL A 675 11.93 -9.61 -8.37
N ASN A 676 10.92 -10.11 -9.09
CA ASN A 676 10.59 -11.54 -9.16
C ASN A 676 10.51 -12.22 -7.76
N ASN A 677 9.85 -11.55 -6.80
CA ASN A 677 9.70 -12.00 -5.40
C ASN A 677 11.02 -12.22 -4.65
N ARG A 678 12.07 -11.49 -5.04
CA ARG A 678 13.34 -11.44 -4.33
C ARG A 678 13.70 -9.99 -4.05
N ASP A 679 14.24 -9.73 -2.87
CA ASP A 679 14.72 -8.39 -2.51
C ASP A 679 15.68 -7.86 -3.59
N ILE A 680 15.43 -6.62 -4.04
CA ILE A 680 16.24 -5.97 -5.08
C ILE A 680 17.73 -5.90 -4.70
N ARG A 681 18.05 -5.84 -3.40
CA ARG A 681 19.41 -5.79 -2.86
C ARG A 681 20.16 -7.12 -3.00
N SER A 682 19.45 -8.23 -3.25
CA SER A 682 20.08 -9.55 -3.43
C SER A 682 20.76 -9.72 -4.80
N TYR A 683 20.47 -8.84 -5.76
CA TYR A 683 21.01 -8.90 -7.12
C TYR A 683 22.39 -8.24 -7.19
N ASN A 684 23.45 -8.99 -6.87
CA ASN A 684 24.83 -8.48 -6.88
C ASN A 684 25.57 -8.66 -8.22
N GLN A 685 25.11 -9.57 -9.11
CA GLN A 685 25.75 -9.82 -10.41
C GLN A 685 24.73 -10.16 -11.52
N PRO A 686 24.50 -9.24 -12.48
CA PRO A 686 24.86 -7.82 -12.44
C PRO A 686 24.02 -7.08 -11.40
N ALA A 687 24.61 -6.04 -10.80
CA ALA A 687 23.87 -5.15 -9.92
C ALA A 687 22.74 -4.46 -10.68
N ILE A 688 21.52 -4.52 -10.12
CA ILE A 688 20.37 -3.75 -10.63
C ILE A 688 20.50 -2.27 -10.24
N LEU A 689 21.12 -2.01 -9.09
CA LEU A 689 21.23 -0.71 -8.45
C LEU A 689 22.70 -0.30 -8.33
N GLU A 690 23.03 0.90 -8.81
CA GLU A 690 24.34 1.54 -8.56
C GLU A 690 24.35 2.33 -7.24
N LYS A 691 23.17 2.78 -6.80
CA LYS A 691 22.93 3.49 -5.55
C LYS A 691 21.82 2.81 -4.77
N SER A 692 21.77 3.02 -3.46
CA SER A 692 20.64 2.58 -2.62
C SER A 692 19.31 3.04 -3.21
N MET A 693 18.30 2.20 -3.06
CA MET A 693 16.93 2.46 -3.53
C MET A 693 16.40 3.82 -3.05
N VAL A 694 16.80 4.22 -1.84
CA VAL A 694 16.37 5.47 -1.20
C VAL A 694 16.84 6.69 -1.97
N TYR A 695 18.00 6.62 -2.62
CA TYR A 695 18.66 7.75 -3.29
C TYR A 695 18.81 7.56 -4.81
N THR A 696 18.25 6.48 -5.38
CA THR A 696 18.26 6.27 -6.82
C THR A 696 17.11 7.00 -7.50
N ASP A 697 17.36 7.61 -8.66
CA ASP A 697 16.34 8.24 -9.51
C ASP A 697 16.00 7.38 -10.74
N HIS A 698 16.79 6.34 -10.99
CA HIS A 698 16.65 5.45 -12.14
C HIS A 698 16.79 3.98 -11.71
N LEU A 699 15.89 3.14 -12.22
CA LEU A 699 15.89 1.69 -12.03
C LEU A 699 15.86 1.01 -13.40
N THR A 700 16.87 0.21 -13.73
CA THR A 700 16.94 -0.51 -15.00
C THR A 700 16.74 -2.00 -14.78
N LEU A 701 15.69 -2.57 -15.38
CA LEU A 701 15.31 -3.97 -15.28
C LEU A 701 15.47 -4.67 -16.63
N ARG A 702 15.86 -5.95 -16.61
CA ARG A 702 15.85 -6.80 -17.81
C ARG A 702 14.42 -7.23 -18.14
N HIS A 703 14.18 -7.64 -19.38
CA HIS A 703 12.88 -8.19 -19.79
C HIS A 703 12.36 -9.33 -18.87
N SER A 704 13.24 -10.18 -18.34
CA SER A 704 12.88 -11.26 -17.42
C SER A 704 12.59 -10.80 -15.98
N GLN A 705 12.70 -9.51 -15.70
CA GLN A 705 12.52 -8.86 -14.40
C GLN A 705 11.33 -7.88 -14.44
N SER A 706 10.34 -8.17 -15.28
CA SER A 706 9.15 -7.34 -15.50
C SER A 706 8.08 -7.45 -14.41
N MET A 707 8.34 -8.27 -13.37
CA MET A 707 7.55 -8.34 -12.15
C MET A 707 8.34 -7.71 -11.01
N PHE A 708 7.83 -6.61 -10.46
CA PHE A 708 8.47 -5.90 -9.38
C PHE A 708 7.46 -5.26 -8.42
N THR A 709 7.85 -5.13 -7.17
CA THR A 709 7.12 -4.43 -6.11
C THR A 709 8.02 -3.33 -5.56
N LEU A 710 7.47 -2.13 -5.38
CA LEU A 710 8.17 -1.00 -4.78
C LEU A 710 7.60 -0.73 -3.40
N GLU A 711 8.48 -0.55 -2.41
CA GLU A 711 8.11 -0.12 -1.07
C GLU A 711 8.46 1.36 -0.90
N PHE A 712 7.49 2.17 -0.49
CA PHE A 712 7.65 3.60 -0.25
C PHE A 712 7.27 3.99 1.18
N ALA A 713 7.78 5.14 1.61
CA ALA A 713 7.54 5.68 2.94
C ALA A 713 7.56 7.20 2.88
N ALA A 714 6.57 7.86 3.47
CA ALA A 714 6.68 9.26 3.82
C ALA A 714 7.13 9.39 5.27
N LEU A 715 8.12 10.25 5.51
CA LEU A 715 8.68 10.45 6.83
C LEU A 715 7.73 11.30 7.68
N ASN A 716 6.90 10.62 8.48
CA ASN A 716 6.03 11.23 9.48
C ASN A 716 6.28 10.56 10.83
N PHE A 717 6.94 11.28 11.73
CA PHE A 717 7.29 10.78 13.06
C PHE A 717 6.27 11.15 14.13
N CYS A 718 5.33 12.07 13.86
CA CYS A 718 4.35 12.52 14.85
C CYS A 718 3.18 11.54 14.92
N ASN A 719 2.54 11.30 13.76
CA ASN A 719 1.42 10.39 13.63
C ASN A 719 1.44 9.68 12.26
N PRO A 720 2.12 8.53 12.14
CA PRO A 720 2.22 7.79 10.88
C PRO A 720 0.86 7.36 10.30
N GLU A 721 -0.14 7.15 11.16
CA GLU A 721 -1.47 6.67 10.78
C GLU A 721 -2.34 7.72 10.09
N ARG A 722 -1.92 9.00 10.14
CA ARG A 722 -2.62 10.16 9.56
C ARG A 722 -2.56 10.21 8.04
N ILE A 723 -1.49 9.66 7.46
CA ILE A 723 -1.21 9.80 6.03
C ILE A 723 -1.70 8.58 5.24
N SER A 724 -2.14 8.83 4.02
CA SER A 724 -2.46 7.80 3.05
C SER A 724 -1.70 8.04 1.74
N TYR A 725 -1.63 7.03 0.89
CA TYR A 725 -0.84 7.07 -0.33
C TYR A 725 -1.70 6.85 -1.57
N ARG A 726 -1.34 7.55 -2.64
CA ARG A 726 -1.73 7.19 -3.99
C ARG A 726 -0.50 7.06 -4.87
N TYR A 727 -0.54 6.18 -5.85
CA TYR A 727 0.57 6.00 -6.78
C TYR A 727 0.10 5.72 -8.21
N GLN A 728 0.99 5.95 -9.16
CA GLN A 728 0.76 5.69 -10.57
C GLN A 728 2.08 5.42 -11.29
N LEU A 729 2.07 4.47 -12.22
CA LEU A 729 3.15 4.24 -13.18
C LEU A 729 2.78 4.90 -14.51
N LYS A 730 3.19 6.15 -14.71
CA LYS A 730 2.94 6.90 -15.95
C LYS A 730 3.54 6.15 -17.15
N GLY A 731 2.73 6.00 -18.19
CA GLY A 731 3.03 5.20 -19.38
C GLY A 731 2.48 3.77 -19.32
N TYR A 732 1.97 3.33 -18.17
CA TYR A 732 1.29 2.03 -17.99
C TYR A 732 -0.12 2.20 -17.41
N ASP A 733 -0.26 2.96 -16.32
CA ASP A 733 -1.54 3.23 -15.66
C ASP A 733 -2.30 4.41 -16.30
N HIS A 734 -3.62 4.30 -16.44
CA HIS A 734 -4.50 5.40 -16.88
C HIS A 734 -4.90 6.34 -15.73
N ASP A 735 -5.28 5.76 -14.59
CA ASP A 735 -5.74 6.47 -13.39
C ASP A 735 -4.81 6.24 -12.19
N TRP A 736 -5.00 7.02 -11.12
CA TRP A 736 -4.28 6.85 -9.86
C TRP A 736 -4.79 5.62 -9.08
N HIS A 737 -3.88 4.85 -8.50
CA HIS A 737 -4.19 3.80 -7.53
C HIS A 737 -4.19 4.38 -6.12
N TYR A 738 -5.28 4.20 -5.38
CA TYR A 738 -5.42 4.65 -3.99
C TYR A 738 -5.05 3.50 -3.04
N ALA A 739 -3.88 3.58 -2.44
CA ALA A 739 -3.33 2.52 -1.60
C ALA A 739 -3.77 2.61 -0.12
N GLY A 740 -4.45 3.69 0.26
CA GLY A 740 -4.78 3.95 1.66
C GLY A 740 -3.50 3.99 2.50
N LYS A 741 -3.40 3.14 3.52
CA LYS A 741 -2.19 3.02 4.36
C LYS A 741 -1.14 2.05 3.81
N ASN A 742 -1.43 1.35 2.71
CA ASN A 742 -0.50 0.39 2.13
C ASN A 742 0.71 1.11 1.51
N ARG A 743 1.89 0.55 1.76
CA ARG A 743 3.20 1.09 1.39
C ARG A 743 3.83 0.38 0.20
N LEU A 744 3.12 -0.57 -0.39
CA LEU A 744 3.59 -1.41 -1.49
C LEU A 744 2.82 -1.10 -2.77
N ALA A 745 3.54 -0.95 -3.87
CA ALA A 745 2.99 -0.92 -5.23
C ALA A 745 3.58 -2.10 -6.02
N SER A 746 2.72 -3.02 -6.44
CA SER A 746 3.12 -4.23 -7.17
C SER A 746 2.68 -4.16 -8.63
N TYR A 747 3.62 -4.41 -9.54
CA TYR A 747 3.39 -4.47 -10.98
C TYR A 747 3.86 -5.81 -11.54
N THR A 748 3.05 -6.39 -12.43
CA THR A 748 3.30 -7.71 -13.01
C THR A 748 3.36 -7.63 -14.53
N ASN A 749 4.39 -8.23 -15.12
CA ASN A 749 4.56 -8.36 -16.57
C ASN A 749 4.50 -7.02 -17.32
N VAL A 750 5.13 -5.98 -16.77
CA VAL A 750 5.20 -4.68 -17.44
C VAL A 750 6.01 -4.81 -18.74
N PRO A 751 5.50 -4.33 -19.89
CA PRO A 751 6.20 -4.40 -21.17
C PRO A 751 7.55 -3.67 -21.17
N SER A 752 8.40 -3.94 -22.17
CA SER A 752 9.65 -3.19 -22.34
C SER A 752 9.35 -1.73 -22.72
N GLY A 753 9.96 -0.79 -22.00
CA GLY A 753 9.72 0.63 -22.16
C GLY A 753 10.32 1.44 -21.01
N THR A 754 10.18 2.76 -21.09
CA THR A 754 10.57 3.69 -20.02
C THR A 754 9.31 4.25 -19.38
N TYR A 755 9.20 4.11 -18.07
CA TYR A 755 8.05 4.48 -17.26
C TYR A 755 8.48 5.43 -16.14
N GLN A 756 7.52 6.18 -15.60
CA GLN A 756 7.75 7.05 -14.45
C GLN A 756 6.79 6.66 -13.33
N PHE A 757 7.33 6.03 -12.29
CA PHE A 757 6.57 5.73 -11.08
C PHE A 757 6.47 7.00 -10.24
N ILE A 758 5.26 7.34 -9.81
CA ILE A 758 4.97 8.51 -8.99
C ILE A 758 4.15 8.05 -7.79
N VAL A 759 4.58 8.46 -6.60
CA VAL A 759 3.83 8.28 -5.36
C VAL A 759 3.61 9.63 -4.70
N GLU A 760 2.40 9.81 -4.16
CA GLU A 760 1.97 11.03 -3.48
C GLU A 760 1.32 10.69 -2.14
N VAL A 761 1.57 11.55 -1.15
CA VAL A 761 0.90 11.50 0.15
C VAL A 761 -0.37 12.32 0.12
N MET A 762 -1.44 11.73 0.63
CA MET A 762 -2.71 12.39 0.89
C MET A 762 -2.86 12.54 2.40
N ASP A 763 -2.97 13.78 2.85
CA ASP A 763 -3.30 14.16 4.22
C ASP A 763 -4.61 14.95 4.19
N ALA A 764 -5.69 14.36 4.73
CA ALA A 764 -7.01 14.97 4.74
C ALA A 764 -7.04 16.33 5.46
N THR A 765 -6.10 16.54 6.39
CA THR A 765 -6.02 17.74 7.21
C THR A 765 -5.11 18.83 6.64
N ASN A 766 -4.31 18.47 5.61
CA ASN A 766 -3.43 19.40 4.91
C ASN A 766 -3.56 19.23 3.39
N PRO A 767 -4.70 19.63 2.81
CA PRO A 767 -5.01 19.40 1.39
C PRO A 767 -4.00 20.01 0.42
N ASP A 768 -3.39 21.13 0.81
CA ASP A 768 -2.45 21.89 -0.02
C ASP A 768 -1.04 21.25 -0.05
N SER A 769 -0.77 20.27 0.82
CA SER A 769 0.52 19.61 0.88
C SER A 769 0.62 18.48 -0.13
N HIS A 770 1.08 18.82 -1.33
CA HIS A 770 1.46 17.86 -2.36
C HIS A 770 2.93 17.47 -2.21
N SER A 771 3.18 16.44 -1.39
CA SER A 771 4.50 15.79 -1.37
C SER A 771 4.48 14.64 -2.38
N THR A 772 5.40 14.65 -3.34
CA THR A 772 5.50 13.60 -4.36
C THR A 772 6.94 13.07 -4.47
N ARG A 773 7.08 11.80 -4.85
CA ARG A 773 8.35 11.19 -5.23
C ARG A 773 8.19 10.47 -6.56
N GLU A 774 9.14 10.72 -7.47
CA GLU A 774 9.17 10.12 -8.80
C GLU A 774 10.39 9.20 -8.95
N LEU A 775 10.24 8.08 -9.68
CA LEU A 775 11.32 7.15 -10.03
C LEU A 775 11.16 6.73 -11.49
N THR A 776 12.21 6.88 -12.29
CA THR A 776 12.20 6.38 -13.67
C THR A 776 12.55 4.90 -13.70
N ILE A 777 11.71 4.09 -14.34
CA ILE A 777 11.88 2.65 -14.46
C ILE A 777 12.02 2.30 -15.94
N THR A 778 13.13 1.69 -16.32
CA THR A 778 13.41 1.28 -17.70
C THR A 778 13.47 -0.24 -17.78
N ILE A 779 12.58 -0.85 -18.57
CA ILE A 779 12.56 -2.29 -18.82
C ILE A 779 13.14 -2.54 -20.21
N LEU A 780 14.31 -3.18 -20.25
CA LEU A 780 15.02 -3.46 -21.50
C LEU A 780 14.28 -4.49 -22.36
N PRO A 781 14.28 -4.33 -23.71
CA PRO A 781 13.71 -5.33 -24.59
C PRO A 781 14.49 -6.65 -24.51
N PRO A 782 13.84 -7.78 -24.81
CA PRO A 782 14.53 -9.06 -24.86
C PRO A 782 15.51 -9.08 -26.02
N TRP A 783 16.56 -9.91 -25.93
CA TRP A 783 17.63 -9.93 -26.94
C TRP A 783 17.12 -10.27 -28.36
N TRP A 784 16.06 -11.07 -28.49
CA TRP A 784 15.42 -11.40 -29.77
C TRP A 784 14.62 -10.25 -30.40
N ALA A 785 14.34 -9.18 -29.66
CA ALA A 785 13.66 -7.98 -30.16
C ALA A 785 14.63 -6.80 -30.34
N THR A 786 15.94 -7.07 -30.40
CA THR A 786 16.96 -6.05 -30.65
C THR A 786 17.20 -5.83 -32.14
N TRP A 787 17.71 -4.67 -32.53
CA TRP A 787 17.99 -4.33 -33.94
C TRP A 787 18.92 -5.34 -34.63
N TRP A 788 19.91 -5.88 -33.90
CA TRP A 788 20.84 -6.87 -34.45
C TRP A 788 20.19 -8.25 -34.57
N ALA A 789 19.23 -8.60 -33.72
CA ALA A 789 18.43 -9.82 -33.88
C ALA A 789 17.57 -9.74 -35.16
N TYR A 790 16.94 -8.59 -35.43
CA TYR A 790 16.25 -8.35 -36.70
C TYR A 790 17.19 -8.47 -37.91
N LEU A 791 18.43 -7.97 -37.80
CA LEU A 791 19.44 -8.14 -38.84
C LEU A 791 19.78 -9.62 -39.07
N ILE A 792 19.94 -10.40 -38.00
CA ILE A 792 20.13 -11.86 -38.08
C ILE A 792 18.93 -12.55 -38.73
N TYR A 793 17.70 -12.16 -38.40
CA TYR A 793 16.49 -12.70 -39.02
C TYR A 793 16.45 -12.43 -40.51
N ILE A 794 16.79 -11.22 -40.94
CA ILE A 794 16.88 -10.85 -42.36
C ILE A 794 17.93 -11.71 -43.07
N ILE A 795 19.10 -11.93 -42.45
CA ILE A 795 20.14 -12.82 -43.01
C ILE A 795 19.65 -14.26 -43.12
N LEU A 796 19.06 -14.81 -42.05
CA LEU A 796 18.54 -16.19 -42.05
C LEU A 796 17.44 -16.38 -43.10
N ILE A 797 16.53 -15.42 -43.23
CA ILE A 797 15.49 -15.44 -44.26
C ILE A 797 16.13 -15.38 -45.65
N SER A 798 17.14 -14.53 -45.87
CA SER A 798 17.84 -14.40 -47.15
C SER A 798 18.57 -15.69 -47.54
N VAL A 799 19.22 -16.33 -46.56
CA VAL A 799 19.89 -17.63 -46.74
C VAL A 799 18.87 -18.74 -47.02
N ALA A 800 17.77 -18.79 -46.26
CA ALA A 800 16.69 -19.75 -46.47
C ALA A 800 16.04 -19.57 -47.85
N SER A 801 15.78 -18.33 -48.27
CA SER A 801 15.29 -17.98 -49.60
C SER A 801 16.29 -18.37 -50.69
N TYR A 802 17.59 -18.16 -50.47
CA TYR A 802 18.65 -18.61 -51.38
C TYR A 802 18.65 -20.13 -51.55
N TYR A 803 18.60 -20.89 -50.45
CA TYR A 803 18.55 -22.35 -50.50
C TYR A 803 17.23 -22.88 -51.07
N ALA A 804 16.08 -22.26 -50.74
CA ALA A 804 14.79 -22.61 -51.32
C ALA A 804 14.79 -22.36 -52.83
N PHE A 805 15.35 -21.25 -53.29
CA PHE A 805 15.53 -20.96 -54.72
C PHE A 805 16.46 -21.97 -55.39
N ARG A 806 17.59 -22.31 -54.76
CA ARG A 806 18.54 -23.34 -55.25
C ARG A 806 17.86 -24.71 -55.31
N TYR A 807 17.08 -25.08 -54.31
CA TYR A 807 16.34 -26.33 -54.24
C TYR A 807 15.22 -26.39 -55.29
N ALA A 808 14.45 -25.31 -55.48
CA ALA A 808 13.46 -25.23 -56.54
C ALA A 808 14.11 -25.39 -57.91
N LYS A 809 15.25 -24.73 -58.16
CA LYS A 809 16.02 -24.89 -59.40
C LYS A 809 16.54 -26.32 -59.58
N TYR A 810 16.95 -26.98 -58.49
CA TYR A 810 17.34 -28.39 -58.50
C TYR A 810 16.16 -29.32 -58.80
N GLN A 811 15.00 -29.11 -58.16
CA GLN A 811 13.79 -29.91 -58.39
C GLN A 811 13.24 -29.75 -59.81
N ILE A 812 13.29 -28.53 -60.37
CA ILE A 812 12.95 -28.29 -61.78
C ILE A 812 13.90 -29.09 -62.68
N ARG A 813 15.21 -29.06 -62.41
CA ARG A 813 16.19 -29.87 -63.17
C ARG A 813 15.94 -31.37 -63.02
N LEU A 814 15.61 -31.85 -61.82
CA LEU A 814 15.37 -33.26 -61.53
C LEU A 814 14.10 -33.77 -62.23
N LYS A 815 12.99 -33.01 -62.16
CA LYS A 815 11.75 -33.31 -62.88
C LYS A 815 11.97 -33.32 -64.39
N ASN A 816 12.73 -32.37 -64.94
CA ASN A 816 13.09 -32.37 -66.36
C ASN A 816 13.90 -33.62 -66.73
N ASN A 817 14.89 -34.01 -65.91
CA ASN A 817 15.69 -35.20 -66.17
C ASN A 817 14.86 -36.49 -66.08
N ILE A 818 13.96 -36.62 -65.10
CA ILE A 818 13.05 -37.77 -64.96
C ILE A 818 12.04 -37.81 -66.11
N TYR A 819 11.49 -36.66 -66.51
CA TYR A 819 10.59 -36.55 -67.64
C TYR A 819 11.25 -37.04 -68.93
N ILE A 820 12.49 -36.60 -69.18
CA ILE A 820 13.30 -37.05 -70.33
C ILE A 820 13.58 -38.57 -70.25
N GLN A 821 13.93 -39.08 -69.06
CA GLN A 821 14.17 -40.51 -68.84
C GLN A 821 12.93 -41.38 -69.07
N ASN A 822 11.76 -40.94 -68.60
CA ASN A 822 10.50 -41.68 -68.76
C ASN A 822 10.09 -41.75 -70.23
N GLN A 823 10.25 -40.66 -70.98
CA GLN A 823 10.02 -40.66 -72.43
C GLN A 823 10.95 -41.66 -73.12
N LEU A 824 12.25 -41.62 -72.83
CA LEU A 824 13.22 -42.57 -73.39
C LEU A 824 12.93 -44.04 -73.00
N ALA A 825 12.46 -44.28 -71.78
CA ALA A 825 12.11 -45.62 -71.31
C ALA A 825 10.84 -46.16 -71.98
N GLU A 826 9.83 -45.31 -72.22
CA GLU A 826 8.61 -45.70 -72.92
C GLU A 826 8.90 -46.03 -74.39
N TYR A 827 9.71 -45.21 -75.07
CA TYR A 827 10.18 -45.50 -76.43
C TYR A 827 10.94 -46.83 -76.50
N LYS A 828 11.86 -47.10 -75.56
CA LYS A 828 12.59 -48.38 -75.51
C LYS A 828 11.69 -49.59 -75.24
N ARG A 829 10.65 -49.44 -74.40
CA ARG A 829 9.72 -50.55 -74.09
C ARG A 829 8.84 -50.93 -75.27
N LYS A 830 8.28 -49.95 -75.99
CA LYS A 830 7.46 -50.22 -77.19
C LYS A 830 8.28 -50.91 -78.28
N PHE A 831 9.50 -50.43 -78.52
CA PHE A 831 10.40 -51.05 -79.51
C PHE A 831 10.80 -52.49 -79.15
N ASN A 832 11.11 -52.78 -77.88
CA ASN A 832 11.53 -54.12 -77.46
C ASN A 832 10.39 -55.16 -77.43
N ALA A 833 9.17 -54.75 -77.09
CA ALA A 833 8.01 -55.65 -77.09
C ALA A 833 7.67 -56.15 -78.50
N GLU A 834 7.69 -55.25 -79.48
CA GLU A 834 7.40 -55.58 -80.88
C GLU A 834 8.45 -56.54 -81.49
N GLN A 835 9.72 -56.41 -81.09
CA GLN A 835 10.77 -57.37 -81.50
C GLN A 835 10.63 -58.74 -80.85
N GLN A 836 10.27 -58.81 -79.55
CA GLN A 836 10.13 -60.08 -78.85
C GLN A 836 8.93 -60.91 -79.33
N ASP A 837 7.83 -60.26 -79.73
CA ASP A 837 6.66 -60.98 -80.23
C ASP A 837 6.91 -61.59 -81.62
N LYS A 838 7.66 -60.90 -82.50
CA LYS A 838 8.12 -61.48 -83.78
C LYS A 838 9.02 -62.70 -83.58
N GLN A 839 9.99 -62.63 -82.67
CA GLN A 839 10.88 -63.77 -82.38
C GLN A 839 10.14 -64.98 -81.79
N PHE A 840 9.11 -64.75 -80.97
CA PHE A 840 8.31 -65.84 -80.40
C PHE A 840 7.55 -66.62 -81.48
N ALA A 841 6.88 -65.92 -82.40
CA ALA A 841 6.13 -66.55 -83.48
C ALA A 841 7.05 -67.38 -84.40
N ASP A 842 8.24 -66.85 -84.73
CA ASP A 842 9.21 -67.55 -85.59
C ASP A 842 9.76 -68.84 -84.95
N LYS A 843 10.04 -68.83 -83.64
CA LYS A 843 10.53 -70.03 -82.93
C LYS A 843 9.48 -71.14 -82.86
N VAL A 844 8.23 -70.78 -82.56
CA VAL A 844 7.11 -71.74 -82.52
C VAL A 844 6.98 -72.44 -83.87
N ARG A 845 7.01 -71.68 -84.97
CA ARG A 845 6.91 -72.23 -86.33
C ARG A 845 8.05 -73.21 -86.66
N ARG A 846 9.32 -72.84 -86.40
CA ARG A 846 10.47 -73.71 -86.70
C ARG A 846 10.45 -75.02 -85.93
N PHE A 847 10.06 -74.99 -84.66
CA PHE A 847 10.00 -76.20 -83.84
C PHE A 847 8.88 -77.14 -84.30
N MET A 848 7.76 -76.57 -84.75
CA MET A 848 6.65 -77.31 -85.36
C MET A 848 7.09 -78.01 -86.65
N GLU A 849 7.85 -77.33 -87.52
CA GLU A 849 8.41 -77.92 -88.76
C GLU A 849 9.33 -79.11 -88.47
N ALA A 850 10.20 -79.00 -87.46
CA ALA A 850 11.15 -80.08 -87.13
C ALA A 850 10.50 -81.35 -86.55
N ASN A 851 9.30 -81.27 -85.98
CA ASN A 851 8.65 -82.37 -85.24
C ASN A 851 7.37 -82.91 -85.90
N LEU A 852 7.15 -82.58 -87.17
CA LEU A 852 5.95 -82.97 -87.93
C LEU A 852 5.71 -84.49 -87.98
N ALA A 853 6.77 -85.30 -88.12
CA ALA A 853 6.68 -86.75 -88.33
C ALA A 853 6.68 -87.57 -87.01
N ASN A 854 6.74 -86.92 -85.84
CA ASN A 854 6.79 -87.62 -84.56
C ASN A 854 5.37 -87.95 -84.04
N THR A 855 5.11 -89.24 -83.82
CA THR A 855 3.83 -89.77 -83.32
C THR A 855 3.64 -89.57 -81.81
N ASP A 856 4.71 -89.34 -81.05
CA ASP A 856 4.65 -89.14 -79.58
C ASP A 856 4.71 -87.64 -79.17
N PHE A 857 4.45 -86.71 -80.09
CA PHE A 857 4.57 -85.27 -79.86
C PHE A 857 3.50 -84.68 -78.93
N GLU A 858 3.92 -84.06 -77.83
CA GLU A 858 3.04 -83.38 -76.86
C GLU A 858 3.28 -81.86 -76.78
N ILE A 859 2.21 -81.09 -76.51
CA ILE A 859 2.25 -79.63 -76.40
C ILE A 859 3.21 -79.15 -75.30
N ASP A 860 3.41 -79.98 -74.27
CA ASP A 860 4.30 -79.66 -73.15
C ASP A 860 5.77 -79.60 -73.56
N MET A 861 6.19 -80.37 -74.57
CA MET A 861 7.53 -80.28 -75.13
C MET A 861 7.78 -78.90 -75.77
N LEU A 862 6.78 -78.35 -76.46
CA LEU A 862 6.84 -77.04 -77.12
C LEU A 862 6.87 -75.90 -76.10
N ALA A 863 6.09 -76.03 -75.02
CA ALA A 863 6.15 -75.10 -73.89
C ALA A 863 7.53 -75.14 -73.20
N GLN A 864 8.10 -76.32 -72.97
CA GLN A 864 9.44 -76.50 -72.41
C GLN A 864 10.54 -75.89 -73.28
N GLU A 865 10.51 -76.10 -74.61
CA GLU A 865 11.51 -75.55 -75.53
C GLU A 865 11.54 -74.02 -75.52
N LEU A 866 10.38 -73.39 -75.39
CA LEU A 866 10.28 -71.94 -75.29
C LEU A 866 10.58 -71.43 -73.87
N GLY A 867 10.90 -72.33 -72.93
CA GLY A 867 11.18 -72.04 -71.52
C GLY A 867 9.96 -71.51 -70.77
N MET A 868 8.75 -71.81 -71.27
CA MET A 868 7.49 -71.28 -70.75
C MET A 868 6.70 -72.35 -70.01
N SER A 869 6.02 -71.96 -68.92
CA SER A 869 5.02 -72.84 -68.32
C SER A 869 3.83 -73.01 -69.28
N ARG A 870 3.17 -74.16 -69.22
CA ARG A 870 2.03 -74.49 -70.11
C ARG A 870 0.97 -73.39 -70.15
N SER A 871 0.61 -72.83 -69.00
CA SER A 871 -0.38 -71.74 -68.90
C SER A 871 0.12 -70.42 -69.51
N ALA A 872 1.41 -70.10 -69.32
CA ALA A 872 2.02 -68.90 -69.89
C ALA A 872 2.16 -69.00 -71.40
N PHE A 873 2.60 -70.16 -71.90
CA PHE A 873 2.64 -70.45 -73.33
C PHE A 873 1.24 -70.31 -73.93
N PHE A 874 0.23 -70.96 -73.36
CA PHE A 874 -1.15 -70.87 -73.85
C PHE A 874 -1.67 -69.43 -73.96
N LYS A 875 -1.44 -68.60 -72.93
CA LYS A 875 -1.81 -67.18 -72.96
C LYS A 875 -1.05 -66.40 -74.03
N LYS A 876 0.26 -66.64 -74.17
CA LYS A 876 1.09 -65.93 -75.14
C LYS A 876 0.79 -66.35 -76.58
N THR A 877 0.58 -67.63 -76.86
CA THR A 877 0.15 -68.12 -78.18
C THR A 877 -1.20 -67.54 -78.58
N LYS A 878 -2.15 -67.46 -77.63
CA LYS A 878 -3.45 -66.82 -77.87
C LYS A 878 -3.34 -65.31 -78.11
N ALA A 879 -2.47 -64.61 -77.38
CA ALA A 879 -2.28 -63.16 -77.52
C ALA A 879 -1.55 -62.76 -78.81
N VAL A 880 -0.52 -63.52 -79.20
CA VAL A 880 0.32 -63.22 -80.36
C VAL A 880 -0.23 -63.83 -81.65
N MET A 881 -0.70 -65.08 -81.61
CA MET A 881 -1.12 -65.84 -82.81
C MET A 881 -2.63 -66.11 -82.89
N GLY A 882 -3.42 -65.72 -81.88
CA GLY A 882 -4.89 -65.75 -81.90
C GLY A 882 -5.55 -67.12 -81.68
N CYS A 883 -4.80 -68.22 -81.70
CA CYS A 883 -5.33 -69.60 -81.62
C CYS A 883 -4.82 -70.37 -80.37
N SER A 884 -5.43 -71.54 -80.10
CA SER A 884 -4.97 -72.44 -79.04
C SER A 884 -3.80 -73.31 -79.53
N PRO A 885 -2.82 -73.66 -78.67
CA PRO A 885 -1.71 -74.53 -79.05
C PRO A 885 -2.12 -75.87 -79.68
N SER A 886 -3.20 -76.49 -79.21
CA SER A 886 -3.69 -77.76 -79.75
C SER A 886 -4.26 -77.63 -81.16
N ASP A 887 -4.95 -76.52 -81.44
CA ASP A 887 -5.49 -76.26 -82.77
C ASP A 887 -4.37 -75.90 -83.74
N MET A 888 -3.39 -75.11 -83.28
CA MET A 888 -2.17 -74.79 -84.03
C MET A 888 -1.45 -76.06 -84.51
N VAL A 889 -1.25 -77.06 -83.64
CA VAL A 889 -0.56 -78.31 -84.00
C VAL A 889 -1.35 -79.10 -85.05
N LYS A 890 -2.66 -79.24 -84.87
CA LYS A 890 -3.52 -79.95 -85.83
C LYS A 890 -3.55 -79.25 -87.17
N ASP A 891 -3.65 -77.92 -87.17
CA ASP A 891 -3.67 -77.14 -88.39
C ASP A 891 -2.38 -77.31 -89.18
N PHE A 892 -1.25 -77.33 -88.47
CA PHE A 892 0.05 -77.54 -89.08
C PHE A 892 0.19 -78.94 -89.70
N LYS A 893 -0.15 -80.01 -88.95
CA LYS A 893 -0.12 -81.39 -89.47
C LYS A 893 -1.03 -81.60 -90.69
N LEU A 894 -2.22 -81.00 -90.70
CA LEU A 894 -3.16 -81.07 -91.83
C LEU A 894 -2.66 -80.31 -93.07
N SER A 895 -2.02 -79.14 -92.89
CA SER A 895 -1.43 -78.40 -94.00
C SER A 895 -0.27 -79.16 -94.65
N HIS A 896 0.55 -79.85 -93.85
CA HIS A 896 1.63 -80.70 -94.39
C HIS A 896 1.09 -81.97 -95.07
N ALA A 897 0.01 -82.56 -94.55
CA ALA A 897 -0.67 -83.66 -95.24
C ALA A 897 -1.18 -83.27 -96.63
N VAL A 898 -1.66 -82.02 -96.81
CA VAL A 898 -2.05 -81.49 -98.12
C VAL A 898 -0.86 -81.41 -99.08
N GLU A 899 0.34 -81.00 -98.62
CA GLU A 899 1.55 -81.00 -99.47
C GLU A 899 1.94 -82.41 -99.92
N LEU A 900 1.92 -83.38 -99.01
CA LEU A 900 2.27 -84.77 -99.34
C LEU A 900 1.27 -85.42 -100.32
N LEU A 901 -0.03 -85.12 -100.19
CA LEU A 901 -1.07 -85.58 -101.12
C LEU A 901 -0.89 -85.00 -102.54
N LYS A 902 -0.17 -83.88 -102.70
CA LYS A 902 0.07 -83.26 -104.02
C LYS A 902 1.28 -83.85 -104.76
N HIS A 903 2.35 -84.23 -104.04
CA HIS A 903 3.65 -84.47 -104.69
C HIS A 903 4.19 -85.90 -104.61
N SER A 904 3.74 -86.73 -103.67
CA SER A 904 4.48 -87.96 -103.31
C SER A 904 4.03 -89.24 -104.03
N GLY A 905 2.87 -89.24 -104.70
CA GLY A 905 2.29 -90.45 -105.32
C GLY A 905 1.97 -91.58 -104.33
N GLN A 906 2.05 -91.32 -103.02
CA GLN A 906 1.84 -92.30 -101.95
C GLN A 906 0.35 -92.58 -101.70
N SER A 907 0.06 -93.75 -101.13
CA SER A 907 -1.31 -94.10 -100.74
C SER A 907 -1.76 -93.23 -99.55
N ILE A 908 -3.07 -92.98 -99.43
CA ILE A 908 -3.64 -92.14 -98.35
C ILE A 908 -3.26 -92.69 -96.95
N THR A 909 -3.13 -94.01 -96.82
CA THR A 909 -2.68 -94.69 -95.61
C THR A 909 -1.28 -94.28 -95.19
N ASP A 910 -0.35 -94.22 -96.15
CA ASP A 910 1.04 -93.87 -95.88
C ASP A 910 1.19 -92.39 -95.53
N VAL A 911 0.39 -91.52 -96.17
CA VAL A 911 0.37 -90.08 -95.86
C VAL A 911 -0.14 -89.83 -94.44
N ALA A 912 -1.17 -90.55 -94.00
CA ALA A 912 -1.69 -90.41 -92.65
C ALA A 912 -0.61 -90.74 -91.60
N TYR A 913 0.08 -91.87 -91.74
CA TYR A 913 1.15 -92.25 -90.83
C TYR A 913 2.36 -91.32 -90.91
N SER A 914 2.73 -90.86 -92.11
CA SER A 914 3.86 -89.93 -92.31
C SER A 914 3.60 -88.55 -91.68
N CYS A 915 2.33 -88.14 -91.59
CA CYS A 915 1.91 -86.94 -90.86
C CYS A 915 1.69 -87.18 -89.36
N GLY A 916 2.08 -88.36 -88.87
CA GLY A 916 2.01 -88.74 -87.46
C GLY A 916 0.59 -89.02 -86.95
N PHE A 917 -0.36 -89.39 -87.82
CA PHE A 917 -1.66 -89.89 -87.39
C PHE A 917 -1.58 -91.41 -87.18
N THR A 918 -2.00 -91.87 -86.00
CA THR A 918 -2.07 -93.30 -85.67
C THR A 918 -3.35 -93.98 -86.18
N ASP A 919 -4.39 -93.20 -86.51
CA ASP A 919 -5.70 -93.68 -86.99
C ASP A 919 -6.11 -92.94 -88.29
N VAL A 920 -6.21 -93.69 -89.39
CA VAL A 920 -6.57 -93.18 -90.72
C VAL A 920 -8.02 -92.67 -90.78
N GLY A 921 -8.93 -93.28 -90.01
CA GLY A 921 -10.32 -92.82 -89.88
C GLY A 921 -10.39 -91.47 -89.16
N TYR A 922 -9.55 -91.26 -88.13
CA TYR A 922 -9.44 -89.98 -87.44
C TYR A 922 -8.82 -88.89 -88.33
N PHE A 923 -7.78 -89.23 -89.10
CA PHE A 923 -7.20 -88.35 -90.12
C PHE A 923 -8.26 -87.86 -91.11
N GLY A 924 -9.08 -88.77 -91.65
CA GLY A 924 -10.16 -88.43 -92.58
C GLY A 924 -11.18 -87.42 -92.01
N LYS A 925 -11.58 -87.59 -90.73
CA LYS A 925 -12.48 -86.64 -90.05
C LYS A 925 -11.85 -85.26 -89.85
N CYS A 926 -10.59 -85.21 -89.43
CA CYS A 926 -9.88 -83.95 -89.20
C CYS A 926 -9.66 -83.18 -90.51
N PHE A 927 -9.31 -83.90 -91.59
CA PHE A 927 -9.14 -83.31 -92.92
C PHE A 927 -10.45 -82.73 -93.45
N ARG A 928 -11.56 -83.49 -93.36
CA ARG A 928 -12.88 -83.01 -93.78
C ARG A 928 -13.37 -81.82 -92.96
N LYS A 929 -13.06 -81.76 -91.65
CA LYS A 929 -13.40 -80.62 -90.81
C LYS A 929 -12.69 -79.33 -91.25
N LYS A 930 -11.44 -79.42 -91.69
CA LYS A 930 -10.64 -78.25 -92.10
C LYS A 930 -10.89 -77.82 -93.53
N TYR A 931 -10.90 -78.77 -94.47
CA TYR A 931 -10.97 -78.48 -95.91
C TYR A 931 -12.37 -78.68 -96.51
N GLY A 932 -13.36 -79.12 -95.71
CA GLY A 932 -14.74 -79.36 -96.15
C GLY A 932 -14.95 -80.65 -96.95
N MET A 933 -13.87 -81.31 -97.37
CA MET A 933 -13.88 -82.48 -98.26
C MET A 933 -12.96 -83.60 -97.74
N SER A 934 -13.20 -84.84 -98.13
CA SER A 934 -12.37 -85.98 -97.75
C SER A 934 -11.01 -85.97 -98.49
N PRO A 935 -9.95 -86.60 -97.95
CA PRO A 935 -8.65 -86.69 -98.63
C PRO A 935 -8.74 -87.25 -100.06
N ARG A 936 -9.68 -88.17 -100.32
CA ARG A 936 -9.95 -88.75 -101.65
C ARG A 936 -10.55 -87.72 -102.62
N GLU A 937 -11.54 -86.96 -102.16
CA GLU A 937 -12.15 -85.87 -102.94
C GLU A 937 -11.16 -84.73 -103.19
N TYR A 938 -10.29 -84.43 -102.21
CA TYR A 938 -9.25 -83.41 -102.36
C TYR A 938 -8.23 -83.79 -103.44
N ILE A 939 -7.79 -85.05 -103.48
CA ILE A 939 -6.93 -85.54 -104.57
C ILE A 939 -7.65 -85.45 -105.92
N ALA A 940 -8.92 -85.88 -106.00
CA ALA A 940 -9.71 -85.79 -107.23
C ALA A 940 -9.85 -84.34 -107.72
N GLN A 941 -10.09 -83.40 -106.81
CA GLN A 941 -10.19 -81.98 -107.13
C GLN A 941 -8.84 -81.36 -107.49
N GLN A 942 -7.73 -81.80 -106.87
CA GLN A 942 -6.37 -81.37 -107.23
C GLN A 942 -6.02 -81.82 -108.65
N GLN A 943 -6.34 -83.08 -109.02
CA GLN A 943 -6.18 -83.56 -110.40
C GLN A 943 -7.04 -82.76 -111.39
N GLU A 944 -8.28 -82.39 -111.03
CA GLU A 944 -9.09 -81.49 -111.86
C GLU A 944 -8.50 -80.08 -111.97
N SER A 945 -7.89 -79.56 -110.91
CA SER A 945 -7.34 -78.20 -110.88
C SER A 945 -5.99 -78.06 -111.59
N GLU A 946 -5.15 -79.11 -111.64
CA GLU A 946 -3.93 -79.12 -112.48
C GLU A 946 -4.24 -79.33 -113.97
N ILE A 947 -5.35 -79.99 -114.32
CA ILE A 947 -5.86 -80.06 -115.70
C ILE A 947 -6.54 -78.73 -116.12
N LYS A 948 -6.88 -77.85 -115.17
CA LYS A 948 -7.50 -76.53 -115.40
C LYS A 948 -6.56 -75.35 -115.09
N LYS A 949 -5.25 -75.56 -115.19
CA LYS A 949 -4.36 -74.51 -115.69
C LYS A 949 -4.32 -74.55 -117.21
#